data_AF-A0A817EXW4-F1
#
_entry.id   AF-A0A817EXW4-F1
#
_cell.length_a   1.000
_cell.length_b   1.000
_cell.length_c   1.000
_cell.angle_alpha   90.00
_cell.angle_beta   90.00
_cell.angle_gamma   90.00
#
_symmetry.space_group_name_H-M   'P 1'
#
loop_
_entity.id
_entity.type
_entity.pdbx_description
1 polymer ?
#
loop_
_entity_poly.entity_id
_entity_poly.type
_entity_poly.pdbx_seq_one_letter_code
_entity_poly.pdbx_strand_id
1 'polypeptide(L)'
;MSRCIVARKKHITEKEIDTFVKLLREKRDCKFLEYLSDLCVSSNQAIARIQEMICKSVLEKNSDILIRTKLELRACVEDMVLDDNMSSPIGLSSQNILQEVRLAWDGKSESIEYMAGVVRDQSSHKRREEFKNILEYYRDQLNLFAHMCFDRQYLAIDNLSIELTIELILTCIKSENLPPDLRAAFCRLMIHIHVNRDPQEEVTRIKYARLWNQVKSTISLNDYDQTINSSLESSEKSENRLKFESTMKFVEDYLNTVVQQPNSFSDREQNKLTHEVVNLARRLIFFGFYSFEDLLKLTKTLLGILDTSKIIARNIINSHSEKIPSIVISNSKSSKYDSTITPNLYTATDPTAEQPSDAIDDLAYKTKMNIIAILEFILDIRLDFRISRLISIFKQKFDRLESISNLLEMPDIECIFDSLEPNLDLDDAKGKTFLKVLLNLVMHDYQPLISRALSLLFRHFNQRKETLQHLNQVQLLVSETDIENYKQIKRDLDQLRLFVEKSELWVYKKGKDGALTTGNEIEINVDQEDRKDEEMEIKILCRMMKLCVVENSDGNLYAREDEQRLLRNMGVHIVVLDLLKIPYDKIEDTRMNHIMKLAHKLLQYFCYANPTNQTTLYDLYFNDYPQISEEQEVETCCYIFLNNIQLCKTISEKHIQHFVHLIELHGRKVIYIKFLQTIVKAENQYIKNCQDLIMSELVTSDEVLMFYEKGSLTDLIERMQSESERSNPNSSLNYHIQLVYLLAMCTEGKNASTEIKCHSLIGLDDLVSIVTNPFCLPEVKDAYITFLDHCYIDTEVEMKEIYNSQHIYTLIEKSFSPDIEQVRMNQ
;
A
#
# COMPACT_ATOMS: atom_id res chain seq x y z
N MET A 1 6.66 26.75 -3.36
CA MET A 1 5.32 26.77 -3.98
C MET A 1 4.54 25.47 -3.79
N SER A 2 5.18 24.31 -3.62
CA SER A 2 4.52 22.99 -3.51
C SER A 2 3.64 22.78 -2.26
N ARG A 3 3.88 23.50 -1.16
CA ARG A 3 3.03 23.43 0.05
C ARG A 3 1.71 24.21 -0.05
N CYS A 4 1.63 25.25 -0.88
CA CYS A 4 0.39 26.03 -1.06
C CYS A 4 -0.63 25.35 -1.98
N ILE A 5 -0.19 24.42 -2.85
CA ILE A 5 -1.08 23.71 -3.77
C ILE A 5 -1.84 22.58 -3.05
N VAL A 6 -1.20 21.88 -2.11
CA VAL A 6 -1.83 20.79 -1.34
C VAL A 6 -2.99 21.31 -0.46
N ALA A 7 -2.87 22.53 0.09
CA ALA A 7 -3.95 23.14 0.88
C ALA A 7 -5.13 23.66 0.02
N ARG A 8 -4.89 24.07 -1.24
CA ARG A 8 -5.96 24.50 -2.16
C ARG A 8 -6.69 23.35 -2.86
N LYS A 9 -6.02 22.21 -3.07
CA LYS A 9 -6.60 21.04 -3.78
C LYS A 9 -7.78 20.39 -3.04
N LYS A 10 -7.94 20.58 -1.72
CA LYS A 10 -9.12 20.12 -0.95
C LYS A 10 -10.41 20.89 -1.26
N HIS A 11 -10.35 22.02 -1.99
CA HIS A 11 -11.50 22.88 -2.26
C HIS A 11 -11.82 23.05 -3.76
N ILE A 12 -11.18 22.27 -4.65
CA ILE A 12 -11.47 22.38 -6.09
C ILE A 12 -12.86 21.86 -6.37
N THR A 13 -13.72 22.70 -6.95
CA THR A 13 -15.13 22.38 -7.24
C THR A 13 -15.38 22.16 -8.73
N GLU A 14 -16.49 21.51 -9.06
CA GLU A 14 -16.86 21.19 -10.46
C GLU A 14 -16.93 22.46 -11.32
N LYS A 15 -17.35 23.58 -10.71
CA LYS A 15 -17.41 24.90 -11.34
C LYS A 15 -16.06 25.42 -11.79
N GLU A 16 -14.99 25.15 -11.04
CA GLU A 16 -13.64 25.58 -11.40
C GLU A 16 -13.13 24.78 -12.60
N ILE A 17 -13.32 23.46 -12.58
CA ILE A 17 -12.96 22.57 -13.71
C ILE A 17 -13.72 23.00 -14.98
N ASP A 18 -15.03 23.24 -14.88
CA ASP A 18 -15.84 23.69 -16.01
C ASP A 18 -15.39 25.07 -16.56
N THR A 19 -14.89 25.95 -15.69
CA THR A 19 -14.33 27.24 -16.10
C THR A 19 -13.02 27.06 -16.86
N PHE A 20 -12.14 26.16 -16.41
CA PHE A 20 -10.91 25.82 -17.12
C PHE A 20 -11.18 25.17 -18.48
N VAL A 21 -12.16 24.27 -18.57
CA VAL A 21 -12.54 23.63 -19.84
C VAL A 21 -13.12 24.65 -20.83
N LYS A 22 -13.87 25.66 -20.35
CA LYS A 22 -14.31 26.79 -21.20
C LYS A 22 -13.14 27.62 -21.72
N LEU A 23 -12.15 27.93 -20.87
CA LEU A 23 -10.95 28.66 -21.30
C LEU A 23 -10.11 27.86 -22.30
N LEU A 24 -10.03 26.54 -22.13
CA LEU A 24 -9.39 25.63 -23.08
C LEU A 24 -10.11 25.67 -24.45
N ARG A 25 -11.44 25.71 -24.46
CA ARG A 25 -12.25 25.85 -25.69
C ARG A 25 -12.01 27.18 -26.41
N GLU A 26 -11.85 28.29 -25.67
CA GLU A 26 -11.63 29.62 -26.26
C GLU A 26 -10.20 29.83 -26.79
N LYS A 27 -9.19 29.36 -26.06
CA LYS A 27 -7.77 29.66 -26.35
C LYS A 27 -7.01 28.52 -27.03
N ARG A 28 -7.44 27.26 -26.84
CA ARG A 28 -6.73 26.04 -27.28
C ARG A 28 -5.23 26.01 -26.98
N ASP A 29 -4.85 26.58 -25.84
CA ASP A 29 -3.47 26.53 -25.35
C ASP A 29 -3.23 25.21 -24.60
N CYS A 30 -2.17 24.49 -24.94
CA CYS A 30 -1.83 23.18 -24.34
C CYS A 30 -1.54 23.29 -22.83
N LYS A 31 -1.16 24.47 -22.33
CA LYS A 31 -0.93 24.73 -20.89
C LYS A 31 -2.15 24.44 -20.01
N PHE A 32 -3.36 24.58 -20.56
CA PHE A 32 -4.58 24.24 -19.81
C PHE A 32 -4.74 22.72 -19.65
N LEU A 33 -4.28 21.92 -20.63
CA LEU A 33 -4.24 20.46 -20.51
C LEU A 33 -3.18 20.02 -19.49
N GLU A 34 -2.00 20.65 -19.52
CA GLU A 34 -0.96 20.43 -18.50
C GLU A 34 -1.49 20.71 -17.09
N TYR A 35 -2.20 21.82 -16.90
CA TYR A 35 -2.80 22.15 -15.61
C TYR A 35 -3.84 21.11 -15.16
N LEU A 36 -4.74 20.69 -16.05
CA LEU A 36 -5.70 19.62 -15.73
C LEU A 36 -4.99 18.30 -15.39
N SER A 37 -3.91 17.98 -16.10
CA SER A 37 -3.07 16.81 -15.83
C SER A 37 -2.44 16.87 -14.43
N ASP A 38 -1.91 18.05 -14.04
CA ASP A 38 -1.34 18.30 -12.71
C ASP A 38 -2.40 18.34 -11.59
N LEU A 39 -3.68 18.53 -11.93
CA LEU A 39 -4.77 18.42 -10.97
C LEU A 39 -5.13 16.97 -10.67
N CYS A 40 -5.07 16.07 -11.67
CA CYS A 40 -5.32 14.64 -11.50
C CYS A 40 -4.34 13.97 -10.53
N VAL A 41 -3.08 14.42 -10.48
CA VAL A 41 -2.02 13.80 -9.67
C VAL A 41 -1.35 14.82 -8.76
N SER A 42 -1.09 14.45 -7.51
CA SER A 42 -0.33 15.27 -6.55
C SER A 42 0.73 14.42 -5.86
N SER A 43 1.99 14.85 -5.88
CA SER A 43 3.10 14.08 -5.29
C SER A 43 3.15 12.61 -5.76
N ASN A 44 2.80 12.35 -7.02
CA ASN A 44 2.68 11.00 -7.60
C ASN A 44 1.60 10.10 -6.96
N GLN A 45 0.55 10.71 -6.42
CA GLN A 45 -0.66 10.03 -5.96
C GLN A 45 -1.89 10.55 -6.73
N ALA A 46 -2.78 9.66 -7.19
CA ALA A 46 -4.05 10.05 -7.77
C ALA A 46 -4.93 10.79 -6.76
N ILE A 47 -5.68 11.78 -7.25
CA ILE A 47 -6.81 12.36 -6.52
C ILE A 47 -8.10 11.90 -7.20
N ALA A 48 -8.60 10.73 -6.79
CA ALA A 48 -9.72 10.03 -7.43
C ALA A 48 -10.93 10.93 -7.73
N ARG A 49 -11.34 11.76 -6.75
CA ARG A 49 -12.47 12.69 -6.91
C ARG A 49 -12.23 13.74 -8.01
N ILE A 50 -11.02 14.29 -8.11
CA ILE A 50 -10.69 15.28 -9.14
C ILE A 50 -10.63 14.59 -10.51
N GLN A 51 -10.02 13.40 -10.61
CA GLN A 51 -9.99 12.63 -11.84
C GLN A 51 -11.41 12.36 -12.35
N GLU A 52 -12.32 11.91 -11.48
CA GLU A 52 -13.73 11.67 -11.84
C GLU A 52 -14.40 12.92 -12.42
N MET A 53 -14.24 14.07 -11.77
CA MET A 53 -14.82 15.34 -12.23
C MET A 53 -14.26 15.77 -13.60
N ILE A 54 -12.95 15.61 -13.81
CA ILE A 54 -12.31 15.90 -15.10
C ILE A 54 -12.80 14.93 -16.17
N CYS A 55 -12.97 13.64 -15.87
CA CYS A 55 -13.50 12.65 -16.80
C CYS A 55 -14.90 13.03 -17.29
N LYS A 56 -15.82 13.35 -16.38
CA LYS A 56 -17.19 13.77 -16.75
C LYS A 56 -17.19 15.06 -17.55
N SER A 57 -16.35 16.03 -17.18
CA SER A 57 -16.31 17.32 -17.88
C SER A 57 -15.66 17.23 -19.27
N VAL A 58 -14.54 16.50 -19.41
CA VAL A 58 -13.76 16.44 -20.67
C VAL A 58 -14.27 15.37 -21.63
N LEU A 59 -14.54 14.14 -21.16
CA LEU A 59 -14.91 13.02 -22.05
C LEU A 59 -16.41 13.04 -22.42
N GLU A 60 -17.30 13.38 -21.49
CA GLU A 60 -18.75 13.35 -21.75
C GLU A 60 -19.26 14.69 -22.27
N LYS A 61 -18.99 15.80 -21.56
CA LYS A 61 -19.58 17.12 -21.88
C LYS A 61 -18.83 17.88 -22.99
N ASN A 62 -17.53 17.67 -23.16
CA ASN A 62 -16.68 18.50 -24.03
C ASN A 62 -15.74 17.69 -24.94
N SER A 63 -16.20 16.57 -25.51
CA SER A 63 -15.37 15.69 -26.36
C SER A 63 -14.91 16.34 -27.68
N ASP A 64 -15.48 17.49 -28.07
CA ASP A 64 -15.14 18.23 -29.27
C ASP A 64 -13.81 19.00 -29.19
N ILE A 65 -13.26 19.20 -27.99
CA ILE A 65 -11.94 19.83 -27.80
C ILE A 65 -10.77 18.84 -28.01
N LEU A 66 -11.07 17.56 -28.17
CA LEU A 66 -10.10 16.47 -28.24
C LEU A 66 -9.75 16.14 -29.71
N ILE A 67 -8.48 15.85 -29.94
CA ILE A 67 -7.98 15.28 -31.20
C ILE A 67 -8.29 13.79 -31.19
N ARG A 68 -8.99 13.31 -32.21
CA ARG A 68 -9.31 11.88 -32.37
C ARG A 68 -8.18 11.15 -33.07
N THR A 69 -7.87 9.95 -32.60
CA THR A 69 -6.78 9.12 -33.13
C THR A 69 -7.37 7.87 -33.74
N LYS A 70 -6.98 7.54 -34.99
CA LYS A 70 -7.46 6.35 -35.70
C LYS A 70 -6.32 5.60 -36.36
N LEU A 71 -6.44 4.28 -36.37
CA LEU A 71 -5.59 3.38 -37.14
C LEU A 71 -6.30 3.09 -38.47
N GLU A 72 -5.72 3.52 -39.58
CA GLU A 72 -6.27 3.31 -40.93
C GLU A 72 -5.33 2.45 -41.78
N LEU A 73 -5.89 1.68 -42.71
CA LEU A 73 -5.14 0.88 -43.66
C LEU A 73 -4.90 1.69 -44.94
N ARG A 74 -3.64 1.89 -45.30
CA ARG A 74 -3.23 2.56 -46.53
C ARG A 74 -2.79 1.52 -47.56
N ALA A 75 -3.47 1.49 -48.71
CA ALA A 75 -2.99 0.75 -49.87
C ALA A 75 -1.80 1.50 -50.49
N CYS A 76 -0.63 0.88 -50.54
CA CYS A 76 0.49 1.41 -51.31
C CYS A 76 0.21 1.15 -52.79
N VAL A 77 0.07 2.22 -53.57
CA VAL A 77 0.28 2.15 -55.02
C VAL A 77 1.76 2.47 -55.20
N GLU A 78 2.59 1.44 -55.37
CA GLU A 78 3.92 1.68 -55.94
C GLU A 78 3.69 2.16 -57.38
N ASP A 79 4.23 3.35 -57.70
CA ASP A 79 4.30 3.81 -59.08
C ASP A 79 5.03 2.73 -59.88
N MET A 80 4.29 2.07 -60.79
CA MET A 80 4.88 1.16 -61.75
C MET A 80 5.92 1.95 -62.55
N VAL A 81 7.21 1.69 -62.29
CA VAL A 81 8.25 1.99 -63.25
C VAL A 81 7.95 1.11 -64.46
N LEU A 82 7.48 1.73 -65.54
CA LEU A 82 7.33 1.08 -66.83
C LEU A 82 8.74 0.72 -67.32
N ASP A 83 9.18 -0.51 -67.06
CA ASP A 83 10.32 -1.09 -67.75
C ASP A 83 9.82 -1.64 -69.09
N ASP A 84 10.25 -1.01 -70.19
CA ASP A 84 9.74 -1.23 -71.55
C ASP A 84 10.14 -2.58 -72.16
N ASN A 85 10.67 -3.53 -71.38
CA ASN A 85 11.12 -4.83 -71.89
C ASN A 85 10.84 -5.98 -70.91
N MET A 86 9.61 -6.49 -70.88
CA MET A 86 9.33 -7.93 -70.73
C MET A 86 7.83 -8.23 -70.91
N SER A 87 7.52 -8.99 -71.95
CA SER A 87 6.18 -9.52 -72.21
C SER A 87 5.89 -10.73 -71.31
N SER A 88 5.21 -10.53 -70.18
CA SER A 88 4.37 -11.54 -69.49
C SER A 88 3.61 -10.91 -68.32
N PRO A 89 2.29 -11.14 -68.16
CA PRO A 89 1.56 -10.72 -66.98
C PRO A 89 1.92 -11.63 -65.82
N ILE A 90 2.92 -11.23 -65.01
CA ILE A 90 3.17 -11.87 -63.72
C ILE A 90 2.04 -11.41 -62.79
N GLY A 91 1.30 -12.39 -62.27
CA GLY A 91 0.09 -12.18 -61.48
C GLY A 91 0.31 -11.25 -60.29
N LEU A 92 -0.75 -10.52 -59.93
CA LEU A 92 -0.86 -9.68 -58.76
C LEU A 92 -0.34 -10.42 -57.51
N SER A 93 0.87 -10.10 -57.07
CA SER A 93 1.35 -10.47 -55.74
C SER A 93 1.01 -9.36 -54.77
N SER A 94 0.11 -9.68 -53.83
CA SER A 94 -0.09 -9.07 -52.51
C SER A 94 0.19 -7.57 -52.40
N GLN A 95 -0.88 -6.78 -52.43
CA GLN A 95 -0.91 -5.39 -51.98
C GLN A 95 -0.25 -5.26 -50.60
N ASN A 96 0.87 -4.54 -50.49
CA ASN A 96 1.44 -4.14 -49.20
C ASN A 96 0.52 -3.08 -48.57
N ILE A 97 -0.43 -3.53 -47.75
CA ILE A 97 -1.28 -2.67 -46.94
C ILE A 97 -0.46 -2.25 -45.72
N LEU A 98 -0.12 -0.96 -45.62
CA LEU A 98 0.55 -0.40 -44.45
C LEU A 98 -0.50 0.16 -43.49
N GLN A 99 -0.33 -0.10 -42.19
CA GLN A 99 -1.11 0.56 -41.15
C GLN A 99 -0.55 1.96 -40.92
N GLU A 100 -1.42 2.98 -40.97
CA GLU A 100 -1.06 4.39 -40.75
C GLU A 100 -1.94 4.97 -39.63
N VAL A 101 -1.31 5.69 -38.70
CA VAL A 101 -2.03 6.37 -37.61
C VAL A 101 -2.32 7.81 -38.02
N ARG A 102 -3.59 8.20 -37.97
CA ARG A 102 -4.04 9.55 -38.31
C ARG A 102 -4.68 10.28 -37.13
N LEU A 103 -4.43 11.58 -37.09
CA LEU A 103 -5.01 12.52 -36.14
C LEU A 103 -6.08 13.32 -36.85
N ALA A 104 -7.28 13.41 -36.26
CA ALA A 104 -8.40 14.18 -36.79
C ALA A 104 -8.82 15.29 -35.80
N TRP A 105 -8.85 16.53 -36.30
CA TRP A 105 -9.21 17.73 -35.53
C TRP A 105 -9.87 18.77 -36.45
N ASP A 106 -10.90 19.49 -36.00
CA ASP A 106 -11.60 20.54 -36.77
C ASP A 106 -12.01 20.16 -38.21
N GLY A 107 -12.34 18.89 -38.43
CA GLY A 107 -12.66 18.36 -39.77
C GLY A 107 -11.45 18.15 -40.69
N LYS A 108 -10.22 18.42 -40.23
CA LYS A 108 -8.96 18.02 -40.87
C LYS A 108 -8.53 16.64 -40.37
N SER A 109 -7.78 15.90 -41.19
CA SER A 109 -7.19 14.61 -40.83
C SER A 109 -5.83 14.45 -41.51
N GLU A 110 -4.78 14.14 -40.73
CA GLU A 110 -3.41 13.99 -41.25
C GLU A 110 -2.67 12.84 -40.55
N SER A 111 -1.64 12.32 -41.23
CA SER A 111 -0.76 11.27 -40.70
C SER A 111 0.18 11.82 -39.63
N ILE A 112 0.26 11.13 -38.49
CA ILE A 112 1.11 11.54 -37.37
C ILE A 112 2.59 11.50 -37.74
N GLU A 113 2.99 10.53 -38.57
CA GLU A 113 4.36 10.40 -39.05
C GLU A 113 4.72 11.48 -40.08
N TYR A 114 3.77 11.82 -40.96
CA TYR A 114 3.94 12.91 -41.91
C TYR A 114 4.14 14.24 -41.18
N MET A 115 3.29 14.56 -40.20
CA MET A 115 3.43 15.77 -39.39
C MET A 115 4.77 15.79 -38.65
N ALA A 116 5.19 14.67 -38.06
CA ALA A 116 6.50 14.57 -37.39
C ALA A 116 7.67 14.76 -38.36
N GLY A 117 7.58 14.22 -39.59
CA GLY A 117 8.57 14.43 -40.65
C GLY A 117 8.68 15.89 -41.06
N VAL A 118 7.55 16.57 -41.29
CA VAL A 118 7.53 18.00 -41.64
C VAL A 118 8.08 18.87 -40.51
N VAL A 119 7.89 18.49 -39.25
CA VAL A 119 8.46 19.22 -38.10
C VAL A 119 9.98 19.08 -38.00
N ARG A 120 10.51 17.92 -38.41
CA ARG A 120 11.97 17.67 -38.53
C ARG A 120 12.59 18.42 -39.70
N ASP A 121 11.89 18.51 -40.82
CA ASP A 121 12.40 19.14 -42.04
C ASP A 121 12.42 20.67 -41.96
N GLN A 122 13.52 21.28 -42.43
CA GLN A 122 13.72 22.74 -42.39
C GLN A 122 13.07 23.51 -43.56
N SER A 123 12.26 22.84 -44.38
CA SER A 123 11.86 23.32 -45.71
C SER A 123 10.68 24.32 -45.71
N SER A 124 9.81 24.35 -44.70
CA SER A 124 8.70 25.33 -44.63
C SER A 124 8.32 25.77 -43.20
N HIS A 125 8.54 27.05 -42.87
CA HIS A 125 8.34 27.57 -41.50
C HIS A 125 6.87 27.54 -41.01
N LYS A 126 5.90 27.90 -41.86
CA LYS A 126 4.50 28.10 -41.41
C LYS A 126 3.77 26.77 -41.12
N ARG A 127 3.91 25.75 -41.99
CA ARG A 127 3.33 24.42 -41.74
C ARG A 127 4.03 23.70 -40.59
N ARG A 128 5.34 23.91 -40.43
CA ARG A 128 6.12 23.37 -39.32
C ARG A 128 5.60 23.85 -37.97
N GLU A 129 5.33 25.15 -37.83
CA GLU A 129 4.83 25.71 -36.57
C GLU A 129 3.39 25.26 -36.28
N GLU A 130 2.52 25.17 -37.31
CA GLU A 130 1.18 24.60 -37.19
C GLU A 130 1.22 23.15 -36.70
N PHE A 131 1.97 22.27 -37.38
CA PHE A 131 2.07 20.85 -36.99
C PHE A 131 2.79 20.65 -35.66
N LYS A 132 3.78 21.49 -35.34
CA LYS A 132 4.44 21.47 -34.02
C LYS A 132 3.42 21.75 -32.91
N ASN A 133 2.62 22.81 -33.04
CA ASN A 133 1.61 23.15 -32.03
C ASN A 133 0.54 22.06 -31.89
N ILE A 134 0.13 21.43 -33.00
CA ILE A 134 -0.83 20.32 -32.98
C ILE A 134 -0.23 19.10 -32.27
N LEU A 135 1.02 18.74 -32.55
CA LEU A 135 1.71 17.62 -31.90
C LEU A 135 1.97 17.88 -30.41
N GLU A 136 2.29 19.12 -30.02
CA GLU A 136 2.42 19.52 -28.62
C GLU A 136 1.08 19.43 -27.88
N TYR A 137 0.01 19.96 -28.47
CA TYR A 137 -1.35 19.83 -27.91
C TYR A 137 -1.77 18.36 -27.78
N TYR A 138 -1.52 17.55 -28.81
CA TYR A 138 -1.82 16.12 -28.79
C TYR A 138 -1.02 15.38 -27.73
N ARG A 139 0.28 15.66 -27.59
CA ARG A 139 1.11 15.10 -26.51
C ARG A 139 0.51 15.41 -25.13
N ASP A 140 0.10 16.66 -24.91
CA ASP A 140 -0.45 17.07 -23.60
C ASP A 140 -1.86 16.51 -23.36
N GLN A 141 -2.63 16.26 -24.42
CA GLN A 141 -3.86 15.48 -24.35
C GLN A 141 -3.59 14.02 -23.94
N LEU A 142 -2.58 13.37 -24.53
CA LEU A 142 -2.18 12.02 -24.13
C LEU A 142 -1.68 11.98 -22.68
N ASN A 143 -0.95 13.01 -22.24
CA ASN A 143 -0.54 13.14 -20.85
C ASN A 143 -1.74 13.25 -19.92
N LEU A 144 -2.71 14.10 -20.25
CA LEU A 144 -3.95 14.23 -19.49
C LEU A 144 -4.69 12.90 -19.40
N PHE A 145 -4.87 12.18 -20.52
CA PHE A 145 -5.50 10.85 -20.55
C PHE A 145 -4.76 9.86 -19.65
N ALA A 146 -3.43 9.82 -19.69
CA ALA A 146 -2.65 8.93 -18.82
C ALA A 146 -2.84 9.27 -17.33
N HIS A 147 -2.90 10.56 -16.96
CA HIS A 147 -3.13 10.99 -15.58
C HIS A 147 -4.61 10.83 -15.15
N MET A 148 -5.56 10.89 -16.07
CA MET A 148 -6.96 10.58 -15.82
C MET A 148 -7.15 9.09 -15.52
N CYS A 149 -6.44 8.20 -16.21
CA CYS A 149 -6.43 6.76 -15.97
C CYS A 149 -5.47 6.32 -14.84
N PHE A 150 -4.72 7.25 -14.23
CA PHE A 150 -3.74 6.94 -13.20
C PHE A 150 -4.44 6.31 -11.97
N ASP A 151 -3.81 5.29 -11.38
CA ASP A 151 -4.38 4.48 -10.29
C ASP A 151 -5.78 3.89 -10.57
N ARG A 152 -5.98 3.35 -11.78
CA ARG A 152 -7.16 2.52 -12.18
C ARG A 152 -8.51 3.24 -12.16
N GLN A 153 -8.56 4.51 -12.53
CA GLN A 153 -9.83 5.23 -12.70
C GLN A 153 -10.64 4.67 -13.89
N TYR A 154 -11.61 3.80 -13.61
CA TYR A 154 -12.32 3.03 -14.65
C TYR A 154 -13.21 3.89 -15.56
N LEU A 155 -13.72 5.02 -15.07
CA LEU A 155 -14.50 5.95 -15.89
C LEU A 155 -13.71 6.48 -17.09
N ALA A 156 -12.40 6.72 -16.91
CA ALA A 156 -11.51 7.11 -18.00
C ALA A 156 -11.11 5.92 -18.87
N ILE A 157 -10.73 4.81 -18.23
CA ILE A 157 -10.20 3.62 -18.91
C ILE A 157 -11.24 3.01 -19.86
N ASP A 158 -12.48 2.85 -19.41
CA ASP A 158 -13.53 2.21 -20.21
C ASP A 158 -13.90 3.05 -21.44
N ASN A 159 -13.90 4.38 -21.30
CA ASN A 159 -14.16 5.29 -22.42
C ASN A 159 -12.97 5.36 -23.41
N LEU A 160 -11.74 5.47 -22.91
CA LEU A 160 -10.55 5.69 -23.73
C LEU A 160 -10.00 4.40 -24.37
N SER A 161 -10.17 3.25 -23.73
CA SER A 161 -9.63 1.97 -24.22
C SER A 161 -10.26 1.50 -25.54
N ILE A 162 -11.46 1.98 -25.86
CA ILE A 162 -12.17 1.68 -27.12
C ILE A 162 -11.52 2.40 -28.30
N GLU A 163 -11.15 3.68 -28.13
CA GLU A 163 -10.54 4.49 -29.20
C GLU A 163 -9.04 4.23 -29.33
N LEU A 164 -8.33 4.10 -28.21
CA LEU A 164 -6.87 3.94 -28.16
C LEU A 164 -6.50 2.48 -27.91
N THR A 165 -6.57 1.63 -28.93
CA THR A 165 -6.28 0.19 -28.80
C THR A 165 -4.79 -0.11 -28.56
N ILE A 166 -4.47 -1.31 -28.05
CA ILE A 166 -3.09 -1.78 -27.83
C ILE A 166 -2.28 -1.71 -29.14
N GLU A 167 -2.86 -2.16 -30.25
CA GLU A 167 -2.22 -2.16 -31.57
C GLU A 167 -1.84 -0.74 -32.02
N LEU A 168 -2.78 0.21 -31.91
CA LEU A 168 -2.55 1.61 -32.27
C LEU A 168 -1.42 2.23 -31.44
N ILE A 169 -1.47 2.06 -30.12
CA ILE A 169 -0.46 2.61 -29.21
C ILE A 169 0.91 1.97 -29.50
N LEU A 170 0.96 0.65 -29.68
CA LEU A 170 2.22 -0.06 -29.94
C LEU A 170 2.85 0.35 -31.28
N THR A 171 2.05 0.58 -32.32
CA THR A 171 2.53 1.11 -33.61
C THR A 171 3.17 2.49 -33.44
N CYS A 172 2.57 3.37 -32.64
CA CYS A 172 3.14 4.68 -32.34
C CYS A 172 4.44 4.57 -31.51
N ILE A 173 4.50 3.67 -30.53
CA ILE A 173 5.70 3.46 -29.71
C ILE A 173 6.86 2.90 -30.56
N LYS A 174 6.57 2.02 -31.53
CA LYS A 174 7.58 1.40 -32.40
C LYS A 174 8.13 2.34 -33.48
N SER A 175 7.34 3.32 -33.92
CA SER A 175 7.74 4.23 -35.00
C SER A 175 8.93 5.10 -34.62
N GLU A 176 10.08 4.85 -35.23
CA GLU A 176 11.29 5.70 -35.10
C GLU A 176 11.11 7.08 -35.74
N ASN A 177 10.10 7.22 -36.60
CA ASN A 177 9.71 8.47 -37.24
C ASN A 177 8.95 9.40 -36.28
N LEU A 178 8.65 9.01 -35.04
CA LEU A 178 7.98 9.87 -34.06
C LEU A 178 8.97 10.41 -33.01
N PRO A 179 8.77 11.65 -32.51
CA PRO A 179 9.61 12.22 -31.46
C PRO A 179 9.61 11.32 -30.20
N PRO A 180 10.76 11.15 -29.52
CA PRO A 180 10.84 10.29 -28.33
C PRO A 180 9.90 10.73 -27.20
N ASP A 181 9.65 12.04 -27.03
CA ASP A 181 8.72 12.59 -26.03
C ASP A 181 7.26 12.15 -26.29
N LEU A 182 6.85 12.09 -27.56
CA LEU A 182 5.52 11.62 -27.94
C LEU A 182 5.40 10.10 -27.78
N ARG A 183 6.45 9.35 -28.15
CA ARG A 183 6.54 7.91 -27.90
C ARG A 183 6.45 7.60 -26.40
N ALA A 184 7.07 8.43 -25.56
CA ALA A 184 6.99 8.32 -24.11
C ALA A 184 5.57 8.56 -23.58
N ALA A 185 4.80 9.49 -24.18
CA ALA A 185 3.39 9.69 -23.85
C ALA A 185 2.54 8.45 -24.21
N PHE A 186 2.78 7.83 -25.36
CA PHE A 186 2.13 6.57 -25.72
C PHE A 186 2.53 5.41 -24.81
N CYS A 187 3.79 5.31 -24.38
CA CYS A 187 4.20 4.33 -23.37
C CYS A 187 3.43 4.51 -22.05
N ARG A 188 3.25 5.75 -21.57
CA ARG A 188 2.43 6.04 -20.39
C ARG A 188 0.97 5.62 -20.56
N LEU A 189 0.39 5.86 -21.73
CA LEU A 189 -0.97 5.39 -22.03
C LEU A 189 -1.08 3.87 -22.08
N MET A 190 -0.11 3.17 -22.67
CA MET A 190 -0.06 1.70 -22.63
C MET A 190 -0.12 1.19 -21.18
N ILE A 191 0.65 1.84 -20.28
CA ILE A 191 0.67 1.49 -18.86
C ILE A 191 -0.71 1.70 -18.22
N HIS A 192 -1.30 2.89 -18.36
CA HIS A 192 -2.47 3.28 -17.57
C HIS A 192 -3.82 2.86 -18.15
N ILE A 193 -3.92 2.62 -19.47
CA ILE A 193 -5.18 2.20 -20.12
C ILE A 193 -5.27 0.67 -20.21
N HIS A 194 -4.17 -0.01 -20.57
CA HIS A 194 -4.21 -1.43 -20.93
C HIS A 194 -3.48 -2.34 -19.97
N VAL A 195 -2.29 -1.96 -19.49
CA VAL A 195 -1.44 -2.86 -18.68
C VAL A 195 -1.86 -2.85 -17.20
N ASN A 196 -2.16 -1.68 -16.62
CA ASN A 196 -2.62 -1.54 -15.25
C ASN A 196 -4.15 -1.42 -15.21
N ARG A 197 -4.84 -2.51 -15.54
CA ARG A 197 -6.30 -2.63 -15.55
C ARG A 197 -6.70 -3.96 -14.92
N ASP A 198 -7.90 -4.04 -14.36
CA ASP A 198 -8.54 -5.33 -14.02
C ASP A 198 -8.56 -6.28 -15.25
N PRO A 199 -8.18 -7.58 -15.13
CA PRO A 199 -7.86 -8.36 -13.92
C PRO A 199 -6.36 -8.49 -13.59
N GLN A 200 -5.50 -7.59 -14.07
CA GLN A 200 -4.08 -7.64 -13.73
C GLN A 200 -3.84 -7.22 -12.27
N GLU A 201 -3.11 -8.05 -11.52
CA GLU A 201 -2.71 -7.76 -10.15
C GLU A 201 -1.23 -8.04 -9.96
N GLU A 202 -0.60 -7.30 -9.05
CA GLU A 202 0.81 -7.55 -8.73
C GLU A 202 0.97 -8.95 -8.12
N VAL A 203 1.89 -9.72 -8.68
CA VAL A 203 2.15 -11.09 -8.24
C VAL A 203 2.72 -11.07 -6.83
N THR A 204 2.14 -11.90 -5.95
CA THR A 204 2.70 -12.18 -4.63
C THR A 204 4.07 -12.83 -4.79
N ARG A 205 5.13 -12.06 -4.56
CA ARG A 205 6.52 -12.46 -4.84
C ARG A 205 6.99 -13.64 -3.98
N ILE A 206 6.53 -13.69 -2.74
CA ILE A 206 6.79 -14.77 -1.78
C ILE A 206 5.46 -15.32 -1.28
N LYS A 207 5.23 -16.62 -1.46
CA LYS A 207 4.03 -17.33 -1.02
C LYS A 207 4.30 -18.03 0.31
N TYR A 208 3.78 -17.46 1.39
CA TYR A 208 3.90 -18.05 2.74
C TYR A 208 2.85 -19.13 3.01
N ALA A 209 1.69 -19.10 2.37
CA ALA A 209 0.69 -20.17 2.45
C ALA A 209 0.87 -21.12 1.25
N ARG A 210 1.10 -22.41 1.53
CA ARG A 210 1.36 -23.43 0.49
C ARG A 210 0.57 -24.70 0.78
N LEU A 211 -0.10 -25.24 -0.24
CA LEU A 211 -0.86 -26.48 -0.11
C LEU A 211 0.05 -27.69 -0.25
N TRP A 212 0.07 -28.58 0.75
CA TRP A 212 0.95 -29.75 0.77
C TRP A 212 0.72 -30.69 -0.42
N ASN A 213 -0.53 -30.84 -0.87
CA ASN A 213 -0.89 -31.68 -2.02
C ASN A 213 -0.34 -31.16 -3.36
N GLN A 214 -0.12 -29.84 -3.50
CA GLN A 214 0.40 -29.22 -4.71
C GLN A 214 1.94 -29.19 -4.76
N VAL A 215 2.61 -29.45 -3.64
CA VAL A 215 4.08 -29.52 -3.61
C VAL A 215 4.54 -30.74 -4.41
N LYS A 216 5.31 -30.52 -5.48
CA LYS A 216 5.98 -31.58 -6.24
C LYS A 216 7.23 -32.07 -5.51
N SER A 217 7.59 -33.35 -5.63
CA SER A 217 8.81 -33.92 -5.01
C SER A 217 10.11 -33.41 -5.66
N THR A 218 10.03 -32.85 -6.87
CA THR A 218 11.11 -32.13 -7.56
C THR A 218 10.52 -30.95 -8.33
N ILE A 219 11.10 -29.76 -8.20
CA ILE A 219 10.65 -28.54 -8.89
C ILE A 219 11.72 -28.08 -9.88
N SER A 220 11.37 -28.05 -11.17
CA SER A 220 12.11 -27.31 -12.20
C SER A 220 11.64 -25.85 -12.30
N LEU A 221 12.36 -25.00 -13.04
CA LEU A 221 11.94 -23.61 -13.28
C LEU A 221 10.56 -23.56 -13.97
N ASN A 222 10.34 -24.41 -14.98
CA ASN A 222 9.06 -24.50 -15.68
C ASN A 222 7.93 -25.01 -14.76
N ASP A 223 8.21 -25.95 -13.86
CA ASP A 223 7.24 -26.39 -12.86
C ASP A 223 6.88 -25.26 -11.88
N TYR A 224 7.87 -24.45 -11.50
CA TYR A 224 7.66 -23.30 -10.63
C TYR A 224 6.79 -22.23 -11.30
N ASP A 225 7.09 -21.87 -12.56
CA ASP A 225 6.26 -20.93 -13.32
C ASP A 225 4.82 -21.42 -13.46
N GLN A 226 4.62 -22.72 -13.71
CA GLN A 226 3.28 -23.32 -13.70
C GLN A 226 2.62 -23.25 -12.33
N THR A 227 3.36 -23.35 -11.22
CA THR A 227 2.82 -23.27 -9.85
C THR A 227 2.52 -21.83 -9.42
N ILE A 228 3.28 -20.87 -9.96
CA ILE A 228 3.00 -19.44 -9.82
C ILE A 228 1.72 -19.08 -10.60
N ASN A 229 1.54 -19.64 -11.80
CA ASN A 229 0.44 -19.37 -12.72
C ASN A 229 -0.81 -20.27 -12.52
N SER A 230 -0.73 -21.39 -11.80
CA SER A 230 -1.84 -22.36 -11.61
C SER A 230 -2.83 -21.98 -10.52
N SER A 231 -2.66 -20.83 -9.87
CA SER A 231 -3.59 -20.35 -8.85
C SER A 231 -4.91 -19.86 -9.47
N LEU A 232 -5.74 -20.75 -10.02
CA LEU A 232 -7.11 -20.52 -10.55
C LEU A 232 -7.31 -19.40 -11.60
N GLU A 233 -6.28 -18.61 -11.91
CA GLU A 233 -6.30 -17.44 -12.81
C GLU A 233 -5.81 -17.77 -14.24
N SER A 234 -5.66 -19.06 -14.57
CA SER A 234 -4.84 -19.52 -15.69
C SER A 234 -5.43 -19.23 -17.09
N SER A 235 -6.73 -18.98 -17.24
CA SER A 235 -7.30 -18.67 -18.57
C SER A 235 -7.11 -17.21 -18.93
N GLU A 236 -7.55 -16.29 -18.07
CA GLU A 236 -7.51 -14.86 -18.39
C GLU A 236 -6.10 -14.27 -18.36
N LYS A 237 -5.23 -14.71 -17.42
CA LYS A 237 -3.83 -14.25 -17.40
C LYS A 237 -3.03 -14.76 -18.59
N SER A 238 -3.31 -15.98 -19.07
CA SER A 238 -2.64 -16.51 -20.26
C SER A 238 -3.12 -15.82 -21.54
N GLU A 239 -4.42 -15.54 -21.67
CA GLU A 239 -4.97 -14.72 -22.77
C GLU A 239 -4.40 -13.30 -22.76
N ASN A 240 -4.33 -12.65 -21.58
CA ASN A 240 -3.76 -11.32 -21.46
C ASN A 240 -2.24 -11.31 -21.75
N ARG A 241 -1.50 -12.36 -21.37
CA ARG A 241 -0.09 -12.51 -21.76
C ARG A 241 0.07 -12.54 -23.28
N LEU A 242 -0.78 -13.28 -23.99
CA LEU A 242 -0.77 -13.32 -25.46
C LEU A 242 -1.06 -11.94 -26.07
N LYS A 243 -2.00 -11.17 -25.50
CA LYS A 243 -2.28 -9.78 -25.94
C LYS A 243 -1.05 -8.87 -25.83
N PHE A 244 -0.21 -9.06 -24.81
CA PHE A 244 0.97 -8.22 -24.56
C PHE A 244 2.29 -8.79 -25.10
N GLU A 245 2.30 -9.95 -25.73
CA GLU A 245 3.53 -10.58 -26.24
C GLU A 245 4.31 -9.67 -27.20
N SER A 246 3.59 -8.99 -28.11
CA SER A 246 4.19 -8.01 -29.03
C SER A 246 4.79 -6.79 -28.32
N THR A 247 4.24 -6.43 -27.16
CA THR A 247 4.71 -5.33 -26.32
C THR A 247 5.94 -5.77 -25.52
N MET A 248 5.93 -6.98 -24.96
CA MET A 248 7.08 -7.57 -24.25
C MET A 248 8.29 -7.66 -25.18
N LYS A 249 8.09 -8.18 -26.40
CA LYS A 249 9.16 -8.25 -27.41
C LYS A 249 9.74 -6.88 -27.75
N PHE A 250 8.88 -5.88 -27.92
CA PHE A 250 9.34 -4.50 -28.13
C PHE A 250 10.20 -3.99 -26.96
N VAL A 251 9.76 -4.21 -25.72
CA VAL A 251 10.50 -3.79 -24.52
C VAL A 251 11.88 -4.44 -24.48
N GLU A 252 11.96 -5.75 -24.73
CA GLU A 252 13.24 -6.48 -24.78
C GLU A 252 14.17 -5.96 -25.88
N ASP A 253 13.66 -5.80 -27.10
CA ASP A 253 14.42 -5.30 -28.25
C ASP A 253 14.94 -3.86 -27.99
N TYR A 254 14.09 -3.00 -27.42
CA TYR A 254 14.46 -1.63 -27.04
C TYR A 254 15.55 -1.61 -25.97
N LEU A 255 15.38 -2.35 -24.86
CA LEU A 255 16.36 -2.36 -23.76
C LEU A 255 17.70 -2.96 -24.22
N ASN A 256 17.69 -3.98 -25.09
CA ASN A 256 18.91 -4.52 -25.68
C ASN A 256 19.63 -3.50 -26.57
N THR A 257 18.88 -2.71 -27.34
CA THR A 257 19.42 -1.63 -28.18
C THR A 257 20.09 -0.55 -27.32
N VAL A 258 19.43 -0.14 -26.23
CA VAL A 258 19.97 0.84 -25.27
C VAL A 258 21.30 0.39 -24.66
N VAL A 259 21.42 -0.89 -24.27
CA VAL A 259 22.68 -1.45 -23.72
C VAL A 259 23.84 -1.43 -24.72
N GLN A 260 23.53 -1.56 -26.02
CA GLN A 260 24.52 -1.57 -27.11
C GLN A 260 24.93 -0.17 -27.56
N GLN A 261 24.08 0.85 -27.35
CA GLN A 261 24.36 2.22 -27.79
C GLN A 261 25.37 2.93 -26.86
N PRO A 262 26.54 3.36 -27.38
CA PRO A 262 27.61 3.93 -26.56
C PRO A 262 27.32 5.34 -26.01
N ASN A 263 26.30 6.05 -26.53
CA ASN A 263 25.90 7.41 -26.14
C ASN A 263 24.45 7.49 -25.61
N SER A 264 23.91 6.38 -25.07
CA SER A 264 22.47 6.24 -24.80
C SER A 264 21.86 7.25 -23.80
N PHE A 265 22.69 8.04 -23.09
CA PHE A 265 22.23 9.02 -22.10
C PHE A 265 22.46 10.49 -22.47
N SER A 266 22.96 10.79 -23.68
CA SER A 266 23.24 12.17 -24.11
C SER A 266 21.98 12.95 -24.52
N ASP A 267 20.92 12.26 -24.94
CA ASP A 267 19.68 12.87 -25.42
C ASP A 267 18.60 12.84 -24.34
N ARG A 268 18.13 14.04 -23.95
CA ARG A 268 17.10 14.24 -22.93
C ARG A 268 15.76 13.62 -23.31
N GLU A 269 15.37 13.66 -24.59
CA GLU A 269 14.09 13.09 -25.02
C GLU A 269 14.15 11.57 -25.07
N GLN A 270 15.28 11.01 -25.51
CA GLN A 270 15.51 9.57 -25.48
C GLN A 270 15.57 9.02 -24.04
N ASN A 271 16.12 9.79 -23.09
CA ASN A 271 16.12 9.44 -21.67
C ASN A 271 14.68 9.35 -21.11
N LYS A 272 13.78 10.24 -21.54
CA LYS A 272 12.35 10.18 -21.17
C LYS A 272 11.67 8.93 -21.73
N LEU A 273 11.89 8.62 -23.00
CA LEU A 273 11.37 7.39 -23.59
C LEU A 273 11.89 6.15 -22.85
N THR A 274 13.19 6.12 -22.56
CA THR A 274 13.83 5.02 -21.85
C THR A 274 13.26 4.85 -20.44
N HIS A 275 13.01 5.96 -19.72
CA HIS A 275 12.35 5.92 -18.42
C HIS A 275 10.98 5.24 -18.49
N GLU A 276 10.15 5.64 -19.45
CA GLU A 276 8.80 5.08 -19.59
C GLU A 276 8.80 3.64 -20.10
N VAL A 277 9.74 3.25 -20.96
CA VAL A 277 9.91 1.85 -21.38
C VAL A 277 10.36 0.97 -20.20
N VAL A 278 11.26 1.45 -19.35
CA VAL A 278 11.65 0.75 -18.11
C VAL A 278 10.46 0.66 -17.13
N ASN A 279 9.65 1.71 -17.04
CA ASN A 279 8.44 1.70 -16.21
C ASN A 279 7.39 0.70 -16.74
N LEU A 280 7.21 0.62 -18.06
CA LEU A 280 6.37 -0.39 -18.72
C LEU A 280 6.91 -1.80 -18.44
N ALA A 281 8.21 -2.03 -18.60
CA ALA A 281 8.87 -3.29 -18.26
C ALA A 281 8.58 -3.68 -16.80
N ARG A 282 8.76 -2.73 -15.86
CA ARG A 282 8.48 -2.94 -14.43
C ARG A 282 7.06 -3.41 -14.18
N ARG A 283 6.06 -2.75 -14.79
CA ARG A 283 4.65 -3.12 -14.62
C ARG A 283 4.35 -4.50 -15.22
N LEU A 284 4.87 -4.79 -16.41
CA LEU A 284 4.68 -6.11 -17.04
C LEU A 284 5.29 -7.24 -16.20
N ILE A 285 6.46 -6.99 -15.59
CA ILE A 285 7.12 -7.93 -14.67
C ILE A 285 6.29 -8.12 -13.39
N PHE A 286 5.85 -7.02 -12.78
CA PHE A 286 5.11 -7.08 -11.51
C PHE A 286 3.76 -7.79 -11.67
N PHE A 287 3.12 -7.67 -12.83
CA PHE A 287 1.88 -8.40 -13.16
C PHE A 287 2.10 -9.86 -13.60
N GLY A 288 3.36 -10.32 -13.68
CA GLY A 288 3.68 -11.74 -13.92
C GLY A 288 3.64 -12.20 -15.37
N PHE A 289 3.76 -11.31 -16.35
CA PHE A 289 3.77 -11.71 -17.76
C PHE A 289 5.08 -12.41 -18.19
N TYR A 290 6.17 -12.15 -17.45
CA TYR A 290 7.49 -12.75 -17.66
C TYR A 290 7.61 -14.06 -16.87
N SER A 291 8.13 -15.11 -17.51
CA SER A 291 8.51 -16.33 -16.79
C SER A 291 9.76 -16.09 -15.96
N PHE A 292 10.03 -16.95 -14.97
CA PHE A 292 11.26 -16.80 -14.17
C PHE A 292 12.53 -16.89 -15.03
N GLU A 293 12.52 -17.69 -16.10
CA GLU A 293 13.62 -17.73 -17.06
C GLU A 293 13.81 -16.40 -17.80
N ASP A 294 12.71 -15.78 -18.24
CA ASP A 294 12.75 -14.48 -18.94
C ASP A 294 13.27 -13.38 -18.00
N LEU A 295 12.89 -13.42 -16.72
CA LEU A 295 13.39 -12.49 -15.70
C LEU A 295 14.90 -12.61 -15.49
N LEU A 296 15.45 -13.82 -15.49
CA LEU A 296 16.90 -14.02 -15.39
C LEU A 296 17.64 -13.48 -16.62
N LYS A 297 17.07 -13.62 -17.82
CA LYS A 297 17.62 -13.01 -19.04
C LYS A 297 17.58 -11.48 -18.98
N LEU A 298 16.44 -10.92 -18.58
CA LEU A 298 16.23 -9.48 -18.48
C LEU A 298 17.13 -8.83 -17.43
N THR A 299 17.43 -9.53 -16.33
CA THR A 299 18.38 -9.09 -15.29
C THR A 299 19.73 -8.71 -15.90
N LYS A 300 20.23 -9.48 -16.88
CA LYS A 300 21.51 -9.22 -17.55
C LYS A 300 21.46 -7.92 -18.34
N THR A 301 20.40 -7.69 -19.10
CA THR A 301 20.17 -6.46 -19.85
C THR A 301 20.07 -5.25 -18.90
N LEU A 302 19.27 -5.37 -17.83
CA LEU A 302 19.09 -4.31 -16.83
C LEU A 302 20.38 -3.95 -16.09
N LEU A 303 21.19 -4.94 -15.70
CA LEU A 303 22.52 -4.70 -15.13
C LEU A 303 23.45 -4.02 -16.13
N GLY A 304 23.35 -4.35 -17.41
CA GLY A 304 24.06 -3.69 -18.50
C GLY A 304 23.70 -2.20 -18.65
N ILE A 305 22.45 -1.82 -18.40
CA ILE A 305 21.99 -0.42 -18.38
C ILE A 305 22.54 0.32 -17.15
N LEU A 306 22.61 -0.36 -16.00
CA LEU A 306 23.15 0.21 -14.77
C LEU A 306 24.69 0.30 -14.73
N ASP A 307 25.41 -0.48 -15.54
CA ASP A 307 26.88 -0.46 -15.56
C ASP A 307 27.44 0.82 -16.21
N THR A 308 27.57 1.87 -15.39
CA THR A 308 28.18 3.15 -15.75
C THR A 308 29.70 3.07 -15.93
N SER A 309 30.35 1.93 -15.67
CA SER A 309 31.81 1.81 -15.87
C SER A 309 32.24 1.94 -17.34
N LYS A 310 31.32 1.70 -18.30
CA LYS A 310 31.52 2.02 -19.72
C LYS A 310 31.69 3.52 -19.99
N ILE A 311 31.10 4.37 -19.12
CA ILE A 311 31.16 5.83 -19.19
C ILE A 311 32.45 6.33 -18.52
N ILE A 312 32.78 5.81 -17.34
CA ILE A 312 33.98 6.19 -16.58
C ILE A 312 35.27 5.78 -17.30
N ALA A 313 35.32 4.57 -17.88
CA ALA A 313 36.47 4.12 -18.66
C ALA A 313 36.73 5.04 -19.88
N ARG A 314 35.69 5.62 -20.48
CA ARG A 314 35.83 6.55 -21.61
C ARG A 314 36.26 7.95 -21.20
N ASN A 315 35.83 8.47 -20.05
CA ASN A 315 36.34 9.77 -19.57
C ASN A 315 37.85 9.69 -19.30
N ILE A 316 38.34 8.54 -18.87
CA ILE A 316 39.78 8.28 -18.69
C ILE A 316 40.48 8.09 -20.05
N ILE A 317 39.90 7.33 -20.99
CA ILE A 317 40.50 7.10 -22.33
C ILE A 317 40.52 8.37 -23.19
N ASN A 318 39.48 9.22 -23.12
CA ASN A 318 39.45 10.52 -23.82
C ASN A 318 40.38 11.56 -23.19
N SER A 319 40.78 11.36 -21.92
CA SER A 319 41.78 12.20 -21.24
C SER A 319 43.23 11.73 -21.44
N HIS A 320 43.44 10.58 -22.09
CA HIS A 320 44.77 10.02 -22.35
C HIS A 320 45.21 10.20 -23.80
N SER A 321 45.44 11.45 -24.20
CA SER A 321 46.36 11.76 -25.31
C SER A 321 47.62 12.51 -24.91
N GLU A 322 47.88 12.78 -23.62
CA GLU A 322 49.17 13.33 -23.19
C GLU A 322 49.65 12.78 -21.82
N LYS A 323 50.79 12.07 -21.87
CA LYS A 323 51.79 11.77 -20.82
C LYS A 323 51.31 11.21 -19.47
N ILE A 324 51.54 9.90 -19.30
CA ILE A 324 51.50 9.18 -18.02
C ILE A 324 52.82 9.44 -17.24
N PRO A 325 52.78 9.74 -15.92
CA PRO A 325 53.77 9.24 -14.98
C PRO A 325 53.18 8.04 -14.23
N SER A 326 53.90 6.93 -14.34
CA SER A 326 53.65 5.64 -13.69
C SER A 326 53.53 5.77 -12.17
N ILE A 327 52.41 5.31 -11.59
CA ILE A 327 52.32 5.06 -10.15
C ILE A 327 52.89 3.68 -9.86
N VAL A 328 54.12 3.67 -9.36
CA VAL A 328 54.76 2.52 -8.71
C VAL A 328 54.10 2.36 -7.33
N ILE A 329 53.45 1.22 -7.09
CA ILE A 329 52.97 0.85 -5.75
C ILE A 329 54.18 0.30 -4.98
N SER A 330 54.74 1.10 -4.08
CA SER A 330 55.71 0.64 -3.08
C SER A 330 55.06 0.57 -1.70
N ASN A 331 55.05 -0.64 -1.16
CA ASN A 331 54.68 -0.97 0.22
C ASN A 331 55.54 -0.22 1.24
N SER A 332 54.94 0.47 2.21
CA SER A 332 55.50 0.58 3.55
C SER A 332 54.43 0.95 4.60
N LYS A 333 54.63 0.42 5.80
CA LYS A 333 53.73 0.42 6.95
C LYS A 333 53.81 1.73 7.75
N SER A 334 52.74 1.98 8.51
CA SER A 334 52.64 2.72 9.79
C SER A 334 52.49 4.25 9.77
N SER A 335 51.37 4.73 10.31
CA SER A 335 51.26 5.56 11.53
C SER A 335 50.01 6.46 11.51
N LYS A 336 49.57 6.80 12.73
CA LYS A 336 48.31 7.45 13.13
C LYS A 336 48.28 8.96 12.87
N TYR A 337 47.04 9.48 12.94
CA TYR A 337 46.59 10.87 13.16
C TYR A 337 46.31 11.75 11.93
N ASP A 338 44.99 11.93 11.73
CA ASP A 338 44.25 13.20 11.66
C ASP A 338 44.31 14.11 10.42
N SER A 339 43.15 14.73 10.19
CA SER A 339 42.84 15.88 9.33
C SER A 339 42.68 15.72 7.80
N THR A 340 41.44 15.93 7.36
CA THR A 340 41.00 16.59 6.11
C THR A 340 41.70 16.26 4.80
N ILE A 341 41.06 15.40 3.99
CA ILE A 341 41.31 15.32 2.54
C ILE A 341 40.05 15.82 1.81
N THR A 342 40.07 17.08 1.44
CA THR A 342 39.26 17.65 0.34
C THR A 342 39.80 17.17 -1.00
N PRO A 343 39.00 16.62 -1.93
CA PRO A 343 39.40 16.50 -3.32
C PRO A 343 38.97 17.76 -4.07
N ASN A 344 39.79 18.82 -4.01
CA ASN A 344 39.71 19.93 -4.95
C ASN A 344 40.54 19.60 -6.19
N LEU A 345 39.91 19.10 -7.25
CA LEU A 345 40.41 19.18 -8.62
C LEU A 345 39.30 19.70 -9.54
N TYR A 346 39.13 21.02 -9.54
CA TYR A 346 38.54 21.74 -10.67
C TYR A 346 39.61 22.68 -11.21
N THR A 347 40.29 22.25 -12.27
CA THR A 347 41.06 23.15 -13.13
C THR A 347 40.08 24.00 -13.94
N ALA A 348 40.25 25.32 -13.85
CA ALA A 348 39.45 26.31 -14.53
C ALA A 348 39.48 26.14 -16.07
N THR A 349 38.30 26.04 -16.69
CA THR A 349 38.09 26.29 -18.12
C THR A 349 36.77 27.04 -18.33
N ASP A 350 36.89 28.15 -19.05
CA ASP A 350 35.92 29.01 -19.76
C ASP A 350 34.46 29.20 -19.26
N PRO A 351 33.99 30.46 -19.10
CA PRO A 351 32.65 30.80 -18.62
C PRO A 351 31.53 30.78 -19.68
N THR A 352 31.60 29.95 -20.74
CA THR A 352 30.55 29.90 -21.79
C THR A 352 29.97 28.51 -22.06
N ALA A 353 30.18 27.52 -21.19
CA ALA A 353 29.43 26.27 -21.24
C ALA A 353 28.16 26.39 -20.38
N GLU A 354 26.99 26.29 -21.01
CA GLU A 354 25.70 26.15 -20.33
C GLU A 354 25.78 25.01 -19.30
N GLN A 355 25.42 25.32 -18.05
CA GLN A 355 25.35 24.35 -16.96
C GLN A 355 24.43 23.18 -17.36
N PRO A 356 24.83 21.90 -17.17
CA PRO A 356 23.91 20.79 -17.37
C PRO A 356 22.78 20.90 -16.35
N SER A 357 21.53 21.01 -16.82
CA SER A 357 20.38 21.26 -15.96
C SER A 357 20.11 20.09 -15.00
N ASP A 358 19.91 20.39 -13.71
CA ASP A 358 19.56 19.45 -12.62
C ASP A 358 18.41 18.46 -12.95
N ALA A 359 17.56 18.78 -13.95
CA ALA A 359 16.43 17.96 -14.37
C ALA A 359 16.81 16.69 -15.16
N ILE A 360 18.00 16.64 -15.78
CA ILE A 360 18.47 15.45 -16.51
C ILE A 360 18.91 14.36 -15.53
N ASP A 361 19.54 14.77 -14.43
CA ASP A 361 19.99 13.86 -13.39
C ASP A 361 18.82 13.23 -12.62
N ASP A 362 17.76 14.00 -12.31
CA ASP A 362 16.56 13.47 -11.63
C ASP A 362 15.89 12.31 -12.39
N LEU A 363 15.74 12.44 -13.71
CA LEU A 363 15.14 11.38 -14.54
C LEU A 363 16.03 10.13 -14.60
N ALA A 364 17.35 10.32 -14.73
CA ALA A 364 18.29 9.22 -14.72
C ALA A 364 18.25 8.46 -13.38
N TYR A 365 18.17 9.17 -12.25
CA TYR A 365 18.01 8.55 -10.94
C TYR A 365 16.67 7.80 -10.80
N LYS A 366 15.56 8.37 -11.29
CA LYS A 366 14.26 7.70 -11.32
C LYS A 366 14.29 6.41 -12.16
N THR A 367 14.96 6.43 -13.31
CA THR A 367 15.15 5.22 -14.14
C THR A 367 15.98 4.18 -13.41
N LYS A 368 17.13 4.56 -12.83
CA LYS A 368 17.97 3.64 -12.02
C LYS A 368 17.19 3.03 -10.86
N MET A 369 16.33 3.81 -10.21
CA MET A 369 15.47 3.35 -9.12
C MET A 369 14.42 2.33 -9.57
N ASN A 370 13.80 2.55 -10.74
CA ASN A 370 12.88 1.57 -11.32
C ASN A 370 13.61 0.26 -11.64
N ILE A 371 14.83 0.31 -12.16
CA ILE A 371 15.64 -0.89 -12.42
C ILE A 371 15.97 -1.61 -11.10
N ILE A 372 16.42 -0.90 -10.07
CA ILE A 372 16.67 -1.49 -8.74
C ILE A 372 15.42 -2.16 -8.18
N ALA A 373 14.25 -1.54 -8.30
CA ALA A 373 12.99 -2.14 -7.87
C ALA A 373 12.65 -3.43 -8.63
N ILE A 374 12.96 -3.51 -9.94
CA ILE A 374 12.85 -4.75 -10.71
C ILE A 374 13.84 -5.81 -10.17
N LEU A 375 15.09 -5.44 -9.89
CA LEU A 375 16.08 -6.38 -9.36
C LEU A 375 15.68 -6.93 -7.98
N GLU A 376 15.13 -6.09 -7.11
CA GLU A 376 14.57 -6.52 -5.82
C GLU A 376 13.43 -7.54 -6.01
N PHE A 377 12.51 -7.26 -6.94
CA PHE A 377 11.42 -8.18 -7.28
C PHE A 377 11.94 -9.54 -7.76
N ILE A 378 12.97 -9.56 -8.61
CA ILE A 378 13.59 -10.79 -9.11
C ILE A 378 14.28 -11.56 -7.97
N LEU A 379 14.92 -10.87 -7.02
CA LEU A 379 15.48 -11.51 -5.83
C LEU A 379 14.40 -12.14 -4.95
N ASP A 380 13.24 -11.49 -4.80
CA ASP A 380 12.10 -12.03 -4.05
C ASP A 380 11.57 -13.32 -4.70
N ILE A 381 11.40 -13.35 -6.02
CA ILE A 381 11.00 -14.55 -6.76
C ILE A 381 12.04 -15.67 -6.62
N ARG A 382 13.33 -15.31 -6.71
CA ARG A 382 14.44 -16.26 -6.53
C ARG A 382 14.45 -16.85 -5.12
N LEU A 383 14.12 -16.06 -4.11
CA LEU A 383 13.97 -16.50 -2.73
C LEU A 383 12.80 -17.47 -2.59
N ASP A 384 11.64 -17.16 -3.17
CA ASP A 384 10.47 -18.04 -3.15
C ASP A 384 10.71 -19.37 -3.88
N PHE A 385 11.44 -19.36 -4.99
CA PHE A 385 11.87 -20.58 -5.67
C PHE A 385 12.76 -21.45 -4.75
N ARG A 386 13.69 -20.83 -4.00
CA ARG A 386 14.54 -21.56 -3.02
C ARG A 386 13.72 -22.18 -1.91
N ILE A 387 12.77 -21.43 -1.35
CA ILE A 387 11.81 -21.92 -0.34
C ILE A 387 11.03 -23.12 -0.92
N SER A 388 10.48 -22.97 -2.13
CA SER A 388 9.75 -24.03 -2.82
C SER A 388 10.58 -25.31 -2.96
N ARG A 389 11.84 -25.17 -3.40
CA ARG A 389 12.74 -26.31 -3.60
C ARG A 389 13.16 -26.96 -2.29
N LEU A 390 13.36 -26.20 -1.22
CA LEU A 390 13.60 -26.74 0.13
C LEU A 390 12.41 -27.57 0.62
N ILE A 391 11.18 -27.08 0.42
CA ILE A 391 9.95 -27.80 0.78
C ILE A 391 9.81 -29.09 -0.06
N SER A 392 10.15 -29.06 -1.35
CA SER A 392 10.17 -30.27 -2.20
C SER A 392 11.18 -31.31 -1.72
N ILE A 393 12.38 -30.88 -1.32
CA ILE A 393 13.40 -31.77 -0.74
C ILE A 393 12.89 -32.36 0.58
N PHE A 394 12.20 -31.56 1.39
CA PHE A 394 11.56 -32.04 2.62
C PHE A 394 10.47 -33.09 2.31
N LYS A 395 9.58 -32.82 1.35
CA LYS A 395 8.54 -33.76 0.90
C LYS A 395 9.13 -35.07 0.38
N GLN A 396 10.14 -34.99 -0.49
CA GLN A 396 10.83 -36.18 -1.01
C GLN A 396 11.40 -37.07 0.11
N LYS A 397 11.91 -36.47 1.18
CA LYS A 397 12.41 -37.22 2.34
C LYS A 397 11.29 -37.75 3.23
N PHE A 398 10.25 -36.96 3.46
CA PHE A 398 9.08 -37.38 4.22
C PHE A 398 8.41 -38.60 3.58
N ASP A 399 8.15 -38.55 2.26
CA ASP A 399 7.57 -39.66 1.49
C ASP A 399 8.48 -40.92 1.54
N ARG A 400 9.80 -40.74 1.60
CA ARG A 400 10.77 -41.83 1.75
C ARG A 400 10.83 -42.41 3.17
N LEU A 401 10.58 -41.60 4.20
CA LEU A 401 10.56 -42.01 5.61
C LEU A 401 9.33 -42.84 5.95
N GLU A 402 8.18 -42.59 5.32
CA GLU A 402 7.03 -43.51 5.41
C GLU A 402 7.34 -44.90 4.83
N SER A 403 8.30 -44.99 3.90
CA SER A 403 8.66 -46.23 3.22
C SER A 403 9.80 -47.02 3.90
N ILE A 404 10.56 -46.42 4.84
CA ILE A 404 11.72 -47.06 5.47
C ILE A 404 11.80 -46.64 6.95
N SER A 405 11.48 -47.55 7.87
CA SER A 405 11.51 -47.37 9.33
C SER A 405 12.90 -47.16 9.96
N ASN A 406 13.83 -46.44 9.32
CA ASN A 406 15.15 -46.15 9.87
C ASN A 406 15.32 -44.64 10.13
N LEU A 407 15.61 -44.32 11.40
CA LEU A 407 15.75 -42.98 11.95
C LEU A 407 17.00 -42.22 11.46
N LEU A 408 16.78 -40.90 11.28
CA LEU A 408 17.68 -39.78 11.63
C LEU A 408 19.08 -39.74 11.01
N GLU A 409 19.17 -39.32 9.75
CA GLU A 409 20.19 -38.33 9.35
C GLU A 409 19.51 -37.25 8.49
N MET A 410 19.20 -36.11 9.11
CA MET A 410 18.86 -34.90 8.36
C MET A 410 20.16 -34.45 7.67
N PRO A 411 20.25 -34.42 6.34
CA PRO A 411 21.48 -33.97 5.70
C PRO A 411 21.69 -32.49 6.00
N ASP A 412 22.96 -32.11 6.14
CA ASP A 412 23.36 -30.74 6.43
C ASP A 412 22.66 -29.78 5.47
N ILE A 413 21.98 -28.81 6.08
CA ILE A 413 21.32 -27.71 5.39
C ILE A 413 22.31 -27.04 4.43
N GLU A 414 23.60 -27.00 4.80
CA GLU A 414 24.69 -26.49 3.95
C GLU A 414 24.85 -27.23 2.62
N CYS A 415 24.84 -28.57 2.63
CA CYS A 415 24.96 -29.38 1.43
C CYS A 415 23.72 -29.25 0.51
N ILE A 416 22.55 -29.02 1.12
CA ILE A 416 21.32 -28.70 0.39
C ILE A 416 21.46 -27.33 -0.29
N PHE A 417 21.91 -26.29 0.41
CA PHE A 417 22.09 -24.95 -0.17
C PHE A 417 23.08 -24.94 -1.34
N ASP A 418 24.20 -25.64 -1.23
CA ASP A 418 25.20 -25.71 -2.31
C ASP A 418 24.66 -26.43 -3.56
N SER A 419 23.71 -27.36 -3.40
CA SER A 419 23.01 -28.03 -4.52
C SER A 419 21.91 -27.18 -5.20
N LEU A 420 21.48 -26.09 -4.54
CA LEU A 420 20.44 -25.17 -5.03
C LEU A 420 21.01 -24.05 -5.93
N GLU A 421 22.30 -23.76 -5.83
CA GLU A 421 22.94 -22.57 -6.42
C GLU A 421 23.24 -22.59 -7.94
N PRO A 422 23.58 -23.71 -8.63
CA PRO A 422 24.19 -23.63 -9.95
C PRO A 422 23.26 -23.13 -11.09
N ASN A 423 21.93 -23.14 -10.90
CA ASN A 423 20.96 -22.75 -11.93
C ASN A 423 20.23 -21.42 -11.63
N LEU A 424 20.66 -20.66 -10.62
CA LEU A 424 20.03 -19.42 -10.18
C LEU A 424 20.99 -18.22 -10.23
N ASP A 425 22.00 -18.26 -11.10
CA ASP A 425 22.97 -17.18 -11.24
C ASP A 425 22.32 -15.94 -11.90
N LEU A 426 22.62 -14.75 -11.39
CA LEU A 426 22.00 -13.50 -11.85
C LEU A 426 22.68 -12.95 -13.11
N ASP A 427 23.97 -13.25 -13.30
CA ASP A 427 24.81 -12.60 -14.31
C ASP A 427 25.78 -13.54 -15.06
N ASP A 428 25.61 -14.87 -14.94
CA ASP A 428 26.53 -15.93 -15.44
C ASP A 428 28.00 -15.79 -14.98
N ALA A 429 28.26 -14.89 -14.04
CA ALA A 429 29.58 -14.58 -13.49
C ALA A 429 29.64 -14.83 -11.98
N LYS A 430 28.72 -15.65 -11.44
CA LYS A 430 28.53 -15.93 -10.01
C LYS A 430 28.27 -14.66 -9.18
N GLY A 431 27.54 -13.70 -9.73
CA GLY A 431 27.19 -12.44 -9.07
C GLY A 431 28.27 -11.35 -9.09
N LYS A 432 29.38 -11.53 -9.82
CA LYS A 432 30.47 -10.54 -9.87
C LYS A 432 30.09 -9.23 -10.57
N THR A 433 29.31 -9.31 -11.64
CA THR A 433 28.81 -8.13 -12.37
C THR A 433 27.76 -7.42 -11.53
N PHE A 434 26.86 -8.18 -10.90
CA PHE A 434 25.88 -7.65 -9.94
C PHE A 434 26.58 -6.87 -8.81
N LEU A 435 27.61 -7.46 -8.20
CA LEU A 435 28.42 -6.81 -7.15
C LEU A 435 29.10 -5.53 -7.66
N LYS A 436 29.76 -5.59 -8.81
CA LYS A 436 30.45 -4.44 -9.42
C LYS A 436 29.48 -3.27 -9.66
N VAL A 437 28.31 -3.55 -10.22
CA VAL A 437 27.29 -2.54 -10.52
C VAL A 437 26.74 -1.92 -9.24
N LEU A 438 26.39 -2.72 -8.23
CA LEU A 438 25.90 -2.19 -6.95
C LEU A 438 26.95 -1.36 -6.21
N LEU A 439 28.21 -1.81 -6.19
CA LEU A 439 29.31 -1.03 -5.61
C LEU A 439 29.47 0.32 -6.31
N ASN A 440 29.39 0.36 -7.65
CA ASN A 440 29.42 1.62 -8.39
C ASN A 440 28.22 2.52 -8.05
N LEU A 441 27.03 1.96 -7.81
CA LEU A 441 25.84 2.73 -7.45
C LEU A 441 25.92 3.33 -6.04
N VAL A 442 26.60 2.67 -5.11
CA VAL A 442 26.85 3.16 -3.74
C VAL A 442 27.79 4.37 -3.73
N MET A 443 28.61 4.53 -4.76
CA MET A 443 29.53 5.67 -4.90
C MET A 443 28.87 6.95 -5.46
N HIS A 444 27.56 6.95 -5.70
CA HIS A 444 26.81 8.14 -6.15
C HIS A 444 26.35 9.02 -4.98
N ASP A 445 26.07 10.31 -5.24
CA ASP A 445 25.64 11.27 -4.22
C ASP A 445 24.13 11.22 -3.87
N TYR A 446 23.34 10.40 -4.57
CA TYR A 446 21.88 10.34 -4.38
C TYR A 446 21.48 9.31 -3.30
N GLN A 447 21.18 9.81 -2.09
CA GLN A 447 20.96 9.01 -0.89
C GLN A 447 19.94 7.85 -1.02
N PRO A 448 18.75 8.04 -1.64
CA PRO A 448 17.80 6.95 -1.78
C PRO A 448 18.34 5.78 -2.61
N LEU A 449 19.15 6.07 -3.64
CA LEU A 449 19.73 5.06 -4.53
C LEU A 449 20.78 4.24 -3.79
N ILE A 450 21.63 4.92 -3.01
CA ILE A 450 22.62 4.27 -2.14
C ILE A 450 21.93 3.31 -1.17
N SER A 451 20.86 3.76 -0.50
CA SER A 451 20.14 2.95 0.49
C SER A 451 19.59 1.66 -0.12
N ARG A 452 18.97 1.71 -1.31
CA ARG A 452 18.45 0.51 -1.97
C ARG A 452 19.54 -0.36 -2.57
N ALA A 453 20.60 0.23 -3.13
CA ALA A 453 21.76 -0.52 -3.63
C ALA A 453 22.49 -1.26 -2.50
N LEU A 454 22.64 -0.65 -1.32
CA LEU A 454 23.17 -1.29 -0.11
C LEU A 454 22.24 -2.40 0.39
N SER A 455 20.93 -2.17 0.39
CA SER A 455 19.95 -3.21 0.75
C SER A 455 20.12 -4.45 -0.14
N LEU A 456 20.16 -4.26 -1.47
CA LEU A 456 20.43 -5.34 -2.44
C LEU A 456 21.77 -6.04 -2.19
N LEU A 457 22.81 -5.28 -1.87
CA LEU A 457 24.13 -5.81 -1.56
C LEU A 457 24.09 -6.69 -0.30
N PHE A 458 23.45 -6.23 0.77
CA PHE A 458 23.30 -7.01 1.99
C PHE A 458 22.46 -8.25 1.79
N ARG A 459 21.36 -8.17 1.03
CA ARG A 459 20.55 -9.34 0.65
C ARG A 459 21.40 -10.37 -0.12
N HIS A 460 22.24 -9.90 -1.05
CA HIS A 460 23.14 -10.79 -1.79
C HIS A 460 24.11 -11.57 -0.89
N PHE A 461 24.62 -10.99 0.19
CA PHE A 461 25.48 -11.71 1.15
C PHE A 461 24.70 -12.51 2.21
N ASN A 462 23.46 -12.13 2.53
CA ASN A 462 22.64 -12.75 3.57
C ASN A 462 21.62 -13.77 3.06
N GLN A 463 21.73 -14.19 1.80
CA GLN A 463 20.81 -15.09 1.12
C GLN A 463 20.38 -16.32 1.95
N ARG A 464 21.32 -16.96 2.67
CA ARG A 464 21.05 -18.15 3.50
C ARG A 464 20.19 -17.82 4.71
N LYS A 465 20.58 -16.79 5.47
CA LYS A 465 19.86 -16.32 6.66
C LYS A 465 18.46 -15.85 6.28
N GLU A 466 18.35 -15.09 5.19
CA GLU A 466 17.08 -14.63 4.61
C GLU A 466 16.19 -15.84 4.27
N THR A 467 16.70 -16.83 3.52
CA THR A 467 15.92 -18.03 3.16
C THR A 467 15.37 -18.76 4.38
N LEU A 468 16.18 -18.96 5.44
CA LEU A 468 15.73 -19.61 6.66
C LEU A 468 14.69 -18.79 7.43
N GLN A 469 14.88 -17.47 7.51
CA GLN A 469 13.92 -16.57 8.15
C GLN A 469 12.55 -16.62 7.47
N HIS A 470 12.52 -16.57 6.13
CA HIS A 470 11.27 -16.66 5.37
C HIS A 470 10.66 -18.06 5.39
N LEU A 471 11.48 -19.11 5.39
CA LEU A 471 11.00 -20.50 5.53
C LEU A 471 10.23 -20.70 6.85
N ASN A 472 10.69 -20.10 7.95
CA ASN A 472 9.99 -20.17 9.25
C ASN A 472 8.61 -19.50 9.23
N GLN A 473 8.37 -18.57 8.31
CA GLN A 473 7.07 -17.91 8.15
C GLN A 473 6.09 -18.75 7.32
N VAL A 474 6.58 -19.71 6.52
CA VAL A 474 5.76 -20.57 5.68
C VAL A 474 4.81 -21.41 6.54
N GLN A 475 3.55 -21.44 6.15
CA GLN A 475 2.49 -22.28 6.69
C GLN A 475 2.12 -23.32 5.61
N LEU A 476 2.37 -24.59 5.91
CA LEU A 476 2.00 -25.70 5.04
C LEU A 476 0.59 -26.18 5.41
N LEU A 477 -0.33 -26.06 4.47
CA LEU A 477 -1.72 -26.47 4.63
C LEU A 477 -1.85 -27.95 4.24
N VAL A 478 -2.14 -28.80 5.24
CA VAL A 478 -2.21 -30.25 5.08
C VAL A 478 -3.65 -30.77 5.17
N SER A 479 -4.49 -30.18 6.03
CA SER A 479 -5.90 -30.59 6.20
C SER A 479 -6.77 -30.19 5.01
N GLU A 480 -7.77 -31.01 4.68
CA GLU A 480 -8.79 -30.70 3.67
C GLU A 480 -9.57 -29.43 4.02
N THR A 481 -9.88 -29.23 5.32
CA THR A 481 -10.56 -28.03 5.83
C THR A 481 -9.76 -26.76 5.56
N ASP A 482 -8.44 -26.79 5.77
CA ASP A 482 -7.58 -25.62 5.63
C ASP A 482 -7.38 -25.26 4.15
N ILE A 483 -7.39 -26.27 3.28
CA ILE A 483 -7.35 -26.11 1.83
C ILE A 483 -8.65 -25.47 1.32
N GLU A 484 -9.80 -25.89 1.84
CA GLU A 484 -11.09 -25.27 1.53
C GLU A 484 -11.15 -23.83 2.03
N ASN A 485 -10.73 -23.59 3.28
CA ASN A 485 -10.62 -22.26 3.87
C ASN A 485 -9.71 -21.36 3.01
N TYR A 486 -8.52 -21.83 2.62
CA TYR A 486 -7.61 -21.07 1.75
C TYR A 486 -8.24 -20.69 0.41
N LYS A 487 -8.87 -21.66 -0.26
CA LYS A 487 -9.55 -21.40 -1.55
C LYS A 487 -10.71 -20.41 -1.39
N GLN A 488 -11.44 -20.49 -0.30
CA GLN A 488 -12.53 -19.57 -0.01
C GLN A 488 -12.02 -18.17 0.31
N ILE A 489 -11.07 -18.03 1.24
CA ILE A 489 -10.44 -16.75 1.58
C ILE A 489 -9.87 -16.09 0.33
N LYS A 490 -9.23 -16.86 -0.56
CA LYS A 490 -8.68 -16.33 -1.82
C LYS A 490 -9.77 -15.68 -2.67
N ARG A 491 -10.84 -16.43 -2.98
CA ARG A 491 -11.96 -15.89 -3.79
C ARG A 491 -12.60 -14.67 -3.15
N ASP A 492 -12.81 -14.73 -1.84
CA ASP A 492 -13.43 -13.65 -1.09
C ASP A 492 -12.54 -12.39 -1.07
N LEU A 493 -11.21 -12.57 -0.97
CA LEU A 493 -10.23 -11.49 -1.01
C LEU A 493 -10.13 -10.85 -2.39
N ASP A 494 -10.12 -11.65 -3.46
CA ASP A 494 -10.07 -11.16 -4.84
C ASP A 494 -11.33 -10.31 -5.12
N GLN A 495 -12.50 -10.78 -4.70
CA GLN A 495 -13.75 -10.02 -4.78
C GLN A 495 -13.67 -8.73 -3.95
N LEU A 496 -13.25 -8.80 -2.67
CA LEU A 496 -13.14 -7.63 -1.80
C LEU A 496 -12.21 -6.56 -2.40
N ARG A 497 -11.10 -6.96 -3.01
CA ARG A 497 -10.18 -6.03 -3.66
C ARG A 497 -10.83 -5.33 -4.84
N LEU A 498 -11.54 -6.06 -5.70
CA LEU A 498 -12.28 -5.46 -6.82
C LEU A 498 -13.33 -4.45 -6.34
N PHE A 499 -14.03 -4.75 -5.23
CA PHE A 499 -15.00 -3.82 -4.63
C PHE A 499 -14.35 -2.51 -4.16
N VAL A 500 -13.17 -2.61 -3.53
CA VAL A 500 -12.40 -1.44 -3.08
C VAL A 500 -11.89 -0.62 -4.27
N GLU A 501 -11.32 -1.30 -5.28
CA GLU A 501 -10.74 -0.65 -6.46
C GLU A 501 -11.79 0.04 -7.34
N LYS A 502 -13.02 -0.47 -7.40
CA LYS A 502 -14.12 0.09 -8.21
C LYS A 502 -15.08 0.95 -7.39
N SER A 503 -14.66 1.42 -6.22
CA SER A 503 -15.51 2.14 -5.26
C SER A 503 -16.17 3.39 -5.83
N GLU A 504 -15.51 4.08 -6.77
CA GLU A 504 -16.06 5.24 -7.47
C GLU A 504 -17.31 4.92 -8.32
N LEU A 505 -17.47 3.67 -8.76
CA LEU A 505 -18.58 3.26 -9.62
C LEU A 505 -19.88 3.02 -8.84
N TRP A 506 -19.82 2.71 -7.55
CA TRP A 506 -20.99 2.28 -6.78
C TRP A 506 -21.29 3.14 -5.54
N VAL A 507 -20.28 3.77 -4.91
CA VAL A 507 -20.49 4.60 -3.71
C VAL A 507 -21.34 5.85 -4.02
N TYR A 508 -21.19 6.48 -5.19
CA TYR A 508 -21.84 7.76 -5.49
C TYR A 508 -23.08 7.66 -6.40
N LYS A 509 -23.62 6.45 -6.65
CA LYS A 509 -24.73 6.26 -7.61
C LYS A 509 -26.09 6.80 -7.14
N LYS A 510 -26.30 7.08 -5.85
CA LYS A 510 -27.65 7.40 -5.32
C LYS A 510 -28.16 8.84 -5.46
N GLY A 511 -27.47 9.70 -6.23
CA GLY A 511 -27.87 11.12 -6.37
C GLY A 511 -28.76 11.49 -7.56
N LYS A 512 -29.06 10.58 -8.52
CA LYS A 512 -29.63 10.98 -9.84
C LYS A 512 -30.95 10.37 -10.28
N ASP A 513 -31.55 9.42 -9.55
CA ASP A 513 -32.87 8.87 -9.95
C ASP A 513 -34.08 9.65 -9.42
N GLY A 514 -33.86 10.86 -8.92
CA GLY A 514 -34.87 11.70 -8.30
C GLY A 514 -35.31 12.93 -9.08
N ALA A 515 -35.21 13.00 -10.42
CA ALA A 515 -35.81 14.12 -11.18
C ALA A 515 -35.93 13.90 -12.71
N LEU A 516 -37.18 13.85 -13.19
CA LEU A 516 -37.69 14.18 -14.55
C LEU A 516 -37.49 13.21 -15.76
N THR A 517 -38.41 12.24 -15.82
CA THR A 517 -39.30 11.82 -16.95
C THR A 517 -38.91 12.12 -18.42
N THR A 518 -38.83 11.09 -19.29
CA THR A 518 -39.86 10.66 -20.28
C THR A 518 -39.26 9.80 -21.43
N GLY A 519 -39.77 8.57 -21.60
CA GLY A 519 -39.96 7.89 -22.89
C GLY A 519 -38.76 7.20 -23.58
N ASN A 520 -38.54 5.92 -23.31
CA ASN A 520 -38.83 4.79 -24.22
C ASN A 520 -38.19 3.48 -23.71
N GLU A 521 -38.99 2.43 -23.75
CA GLU A 521 -38.75 1.09 -23.24
C GLU A 521 -37.54 0.40 -23.91
N ILE A 522 -36.54 0.04 -23.10
CA ILE A 522 -35.77 -1.20 -23.28
C ILE A 522 -35.67 -1.83 -21.88
N GLU A 523 -36.61 -2.72 -21.57
CA GLU A 523 -36.50 -3.64 -20.43
C GLU A 523 -35.32 -4.59 -20.68
N ILE A 524 -34.15 -4.24 -20.16
CA ILE A 524 -33.10 -5.23 -19.87
C ILE A 524 -33.30 -5.63 -18.41
N ASN A 525 -33.36 -6.94 -18.22
CA ASN A 525 -33.68 -7.68 -17.01
C ASN A 525 -32.59 -7.53 -15.91
N VAL A 526 -32.30 -6.30 -15.46
CA VAL A 526 -31.19 -5.97 -14.54
C VAL A 526 -31.61 -5.98 -13.05
N ASP A 527 -32.91 -5.92 -12.74
CA ASP A 527 -33.41 -5.67 -11.37
C ASP A 527 -33.29 -6.83 -10.34
N GLN A 528 -32.78 -8.01 -10.75
CA GLN A 528 -32.62 -9.18 -9.86
C GLN A 528 -31.17 -9.62 -9.63
N GLU A 529 -30.21 -9.27 -10.49
CA GLU A 529 -28.79 -9.57 -10.26
C GLU A 529 -28.12 -8.50 -9.38
N ASP A 530 -28.44 -7.22 -9.58
CA ASP A 530 -27.84 -6.12 -8.81
C ASP A 530 -28.09 -6.24 -7.29
N ARG A 531 -29.26 -6.72 -6.86
CA ARG A 531 -29.56 -6.90 -5.42
C ARG A 531 -28.76 -8.02 -4.74
N LYS A 532 -28.24 -9.01 -5.49
CA LYS A 532 -27.38 -10.06 -4.91
C LYS A 532 -25.95 -9.57 -4.74
N ASP A 533 -25.47 -8.76 -5.68
CA ASP A 533 -24.14 -8.15 -5.62
C ASP A 533 -24.03 -7.09 -4.52
N GLU A 534 -25.12 -6.38 -4.22
CA GLU A 534 -25.18 -5.33 -3.18
C GLU A 534 -24.96 -5.81 -1.72
N GLU A 535 -24.91 -7.11 -1.44
CA GLU A 535 -24.59 -7.65 -0.11
C GLU A 535 -23.34 -8.54 -0.10
N MET A 536 -22.66 -8.70 -1.24
CA MET A 536 -21.52 -9.60 -1.33
C MET A 536 -20.36 -9.14 -0.43
N GLU A 537 -20.11 -7.82 -0.33
CA GLU A 537 -19.03 -7.30 0.51
C GLU A 537 -19.31 -7.59 1.99
N ILE A 538 -20.56 -7.37 2.43
CA ILE A 538 -21.01 -7.67 3.79
C ILE A 538 -20.85 -9.18 4.09
N LYS A 539 -21.26 -10.05 3.15
CA LYS A 539 -21.12 -11.50 3.28
C LYS A 539 -19.66 -11.95 3.32
N ILE A 540 -18.78 -11.32 2.55
CA ILE A 540 -17.33 -11.58 2.58
C ILE A 540 -16.77 -11.22 3.97
N LEU A 541 -17.01 -9.99 4.44
CA LEU A 541 -16.50 -9.53 5.74
C LEU A 541 -16.99 -10.44 6.88
N CYS A 542 -18.29 -10.78 6.89
CA CYS A 542 -18.85 -11.69 7.89
C CYS A 542 -18.25 -13.10 7.84
N ARG A 543 -17.96 -13.64 6.65
CA ARG A 543 -17.32 -14.96 6.51
C ARG A 543 -15.88 -14.93 7.01
N MET A 544 -15.11 -13.90 6.67
CA MET A 544 -13.74 -13.73 7.17
C MET A 544 -13.70 -13.57 8.70
N MET A 545 -14.66 -12.85 9.28
CA MET A 545 -14.77 -12.72 10.74
C MET A 545 -14.95 -14.07 11.43
N LYS A 546 -15.83 -14.94 10.89
CA LYS A 546 -16.07 -16.29 11.43
C LYS A 546 -14.87 -17.22 11.31
N LEU A 547 -13.91 -16.91 10.45
CA LEU A 547 -12.65 -17.64 10.35
C LEU A 547 -11.65 -17.21 11.45
N CYS A 548 -11.76 -15.99 11.98
CA CYS A 548 -10.88 -15.51 13.05
C CYS A 548 -11.26 -16.04 14.43
N VAL A 549 -12.56 -16.20 14.71
CA VAL A 549 -13.08 -16.51 16.05
C VAL A 549 -14.22 -17.55 16.00
N VAL A 550 -14.31 -18.36 17.06
CA VAL A 550 -15.46 -19.25 17.32
C VAL A 550 -16.20 -18.77 18.55
N GLU A 551 -17.51 -18.63 18.43
CA GLU A 551 -18.41 -18.38 19.55
C GLU A 551 -18.94 -19.73 20.07
N ASN A 552 -18.70 -20.04 21.34
CA ASN A 552 -19.33 -21.18 22.00
C ASN A 552 -20.79 -20.88 22.37
N SER A 553 -21.56 -21.91 22.71
CA SER A 553 -22.95 -21.78 23.19
C SER A 553 -23.11 -20.84 24.40
N ASP A 554 -22.04 -20.61 25.15
CA ASP A 554 -22.00 -19.75 26.33
C ASP A 554 -21.60 -18.30 26.01
N GLY A 555 -21.41 -17.94 24.73
CA GLY A 555 -21.04 -16.60 24.29
C GLY A 555 -19.54 -16.26 24.40
N ASN A 556 -18.70 -17.20 24.83
CA ASN A 556 -17.26 -17.02 24.91
C ASN A 556 -16.59 -17.16 23.53
N LEU A 557 -15.66 -16.24 23.25
CA LEU A 557 -14.89 -16.16 21.99
C LEU A 557 -13.54 -16.88 22.12
N TYR A 558 -13.29 -17.84 21.24
CA TYR A 558 -12.01 -18.52 21.08
C TYR A 558 -11.32 -18.09 19.79
N ALA A 559 -10.04 -17.72 19.88
CA ALA A 559 -9.24 -17.33 18.74
C ALA A 559 -8.81 -18.54 17.91
N ARG A 560 -8.84 -18.39 16.59
CA ARG A 560 -8.31 -19.34 15.63
C ARG A 560 -6.97 -18.84 15.09
N GLU A 561 -5.89 -19.11 15.84
CA GLU A 561 -4.57 -18.54 15.56
C GLU A 561 -4.02 -18.92 14.18
N ASP A 562 -4.24 -20.16 13.73
CA ASP A 562 -3.75 -20.65 12.44
C ASP A 562 -4.49 -20.00 11.25
N GLU A 563 -5.81 -19.82 11.35
CA GLU A 563 -6.61 -19.10 10.35
C GLU A 563 -6.33 -17.59 10.37
N GLN A 564 -6.17 -16.98 11.54
CA GLN A 564 -5.73 -15.58 11.66
C GLN A 564 -4.35 -15.38 11.01
N ARG A 565 -3.42 -16.32 11.20
CA ARG A 565 -2.12 -16.33 10.52
C ARG A 565 -2.27 -16.49 9.01
N LEU A 566 -3.19 -17.33 8.54
CA LEU A 566 -3.49 -17.49 7.12
C LEU A 566 -4.00 -16.18 6.50
N LEU A 567 -4.96 -15.51 7.15
CA LEU A 567 -5.48 -14.20 6.72
C LEU A 567 -4.36 -13.14 6.67
N ARG A 568 -3.42 -13.16 7.62
CA ARG A 568 -2.24 -12.30 7.61
C ARG A 568 -1.36 -12.59 6.41
N ASN A 569 -1.02 -13.86 6.20
CA ASN A 569 -0.15 -14.32 5.10
C ASN A 569 -0.74 -14.05 3.72
N MET A 570 -2.08 -13.96 3.60
CA MET A 570 -2.78 -13.61 2.37
C MET A 570 -2.97 -12.10 2.18
N GLY A 571 -2.67 -11.27 3.20
CA GLY A 571 -2.76 -9.81 3.09
C GLY A 571 -4.17 -9.24 3.22
N VAL A 572 -5.10 -9.95 3.88
CA VAL A 572 -6.50 -9.50 4.04
C VAL A 572 -6.57 -8.15 4.76
N HIS A 573 -5.78 -7.98 5.83
CA HIS A 573 -5.71 -6.74 6.60
C HIS A 573 -5.31 -5.52 5.74
N ILE A 574 -4.49 -5.68 4.71
CA ILE A 574 -4.09 -4.58 3.81
C ILE A 574 -5.29 -4.09 3.00
N VAL A 575 -6.03 -5.02 2.39
CA VAL A 575 -7.23 -4.68 1.59
C VAL A 575 -8.32 -4.06 2.47
N VAL A 576 -8.49 -4.55 3.70
CA VAL A 576 -9.45 -3.97 4.67
C VAL A 576 -9.03 -2.56 5.09
N LEU A 577 -7.74 -2.30 5.27
CA LEU A 577 -7.25 -0.95 5.55
C LEU A 577 -7.45 0.00 4.36
N ASP A 578 -7.32 -0.49 3.13
CA ASP A 578 -7.62 0.31 1.94
C ASP A 578 -9.12 0.58 1.77
N LEU A 579 -9.99 -0.38 2.14
CA LEU A 579 -11.44 -0.18 2.24
C LEU A 579 -11.79 0.97 3.20
N LEU A 580 -11.15 1.04 4.37
CA LEU A 580 -11.40 2.10 5.36
C LEU A 580 -10.97 3.50 4.88
N LYS A 581 -10.10 3.61 3.88
CA LYS A 581 -9.65 4.90 3.31
C LYS A 581 -10.63 5.49 2.29
N ILE A 582 -11.65 4.75 1.87
CA ILE A 582 -12.59 5.20 0.85
C ILE A 582 -13.43 6.36 1.41
N PRO A 583 -13.45 7.54 0.78
CA PRO A 583 -14.29 8.65 1.21
C PRO A 583 -15.76 8.37 0.88
N TYR A 584 -16.66 8.65 1.83
CA TYR A 584 -18.11 8.50 1.67
C TYR A 584 -18.89 9.51 2.51
N ASP A 585 -20.19 9.65 2.25
CA ASP A 585 -21.07 10.50 3.05
C ASP A 585 -21.53 9.77 4.32
N LYS A 586 -20.99 10.17 5.47
CA LYS A 586 -21.29 9.55 6.77
C LYS A 586 -22.74 9.76 7.24
N ILE A 587 -23.45 10.76 6.71
CA ILE A 587 -24.82 11.10 7.14
C ILE A 587 -25.84 10.37 6.27
N GLU A 588 -25.66 10.41 4.95
CA GLU A 588 -26.64 9.85 4.01
C GLU A 588 -26.40 8.37 3.70
N ASP A 589 -25.14 7.90 3.72
CA ASP A 589 -24.79 6.54 3.30
C ASP A 589 -24.80 5.54 4.46
N THR A 590 -25.99 5.05 4.80
CA THR A 590 -26.18 4.04 5.86
C THR A 590 -25.53 2.69 5.53
N ARG A 591 -25.43 2.33 4.25
CA ARG A 591 -24.81 1.07 3.81
C ARG A 591 -23.31 1.12 4.01
N MET A 592 -22.66 2.18 3.53
CA MET A 592 -21.21 2.34 3.69
C MET A 592 -20.82 2.43 5.16
N ASN A 593 -21.60 3.16 5.97
CA ASN A 593 -21.44 3.14 7.43
C ASN A 593 -21.43 1.70 7.97
N HIS A 594 -22.37 0.84 7.55
CA HIS A 594 -22.42 -0.55 8.00
C HIS A 594 -21.19 -1.37 7.56
N ILE A 595 -20.73 -1.20 6.31
CA ILE A 595 -19.52 -1.86 5.79
C ILE A 595 -18.29 -1.46 6.60
N MET A 596 -18.14 -0.17 6.92
CA MET A 596 -17.04 0.35 7.75
C MET A 596 -17.07 -0.27 9.15
N LYS A 597 -18.25 -0.43 9.76
CA LYS A 597 -18.38 -1.12 11.06
C LYS A 597 -17.88 -2.56 11.00
N LEU A 598 -18.24 -3.29 9.93
CA LEU A 598 -17.82 -4.68 9.74
C LEU A 598 -16.32 -4.78 9.46
N ALA A 599 -15.75 -3.85 8.71
CA ALA A 599 -14.32 -3.77 8.46
C ALA A 599 -13.52 -3.59 9.75
N HIS A 600 -13.92 -2.65 10.62
CA HIS A 600 -13.32 -2.49 11.95
C HIS A 600 -13.48 -3.75 12.80
N LYS A 601 -14.67 -4.36 12.81
CA LYS A 601 -14.91 -5.60 13.58
C LYS A 601 -14.07 -6.78 13.09
N LEU A 602 -13.82 -6.88 11.78
CA LEU A 602 -12.90 -7.85 11.21
C LEU A 602 -11.46 -7.62 11.69
N LEU A 603 -10.98 -6.37 11.73
CA LEU A 603 -9.65 -6.04 12.26
C LEU A 603 -9.54 -6.36 13.76
N GLN A 604 -10.59 -6.09 14.54
CA GLN A 604 -10.65 -6.46 15.95
C GLN A 604 -10.48 -7.98 16.15
N TYR A 605 -11.26 -8.79 15.42
CA TYR A 605 -11.16 -10.26 15.50
C TYR A 605 -9.87 -10.82 14.91
N PHE A 606 -9.28 -10.14 13.93
CA PHE A 606 -7.96 -10.49 13.37
C PHE A 606 -6.83 -10.35 14.40
N CYS A 607 -6.94 -9.38 15.33
CA CYS A 607 -5.98 -9.14 16.41
C CYS A 607 -6.29 -9.90 17.70
N TYR A 608 -7.49 -10.48 17.84
CA TYR A 608 -7.91 -11.10 19.09
C TYR A 608 -6.98 -12.27 19.50
N ALA A 609 -6.38 -12.14 20.68
CA ALA A 609 -5.42 -13.07 21.27
C ALA A 609 -4.21 -13.43 20.38
N ASN A 610 -3.80 -12.54 19.46
CA ASN A 610 -2.69 -12.81 18.53
C ASN A 610 -1.64 -11.69 18.50
N PRO A 611 -0.54 -11.81 19.26
CA PRO A 611 0.44 -10.73 19.42
C PRO A 611 1.17 -10.35 18.13
N THR A 612 1.35 -11.31 17.21
CA THR A 612 2.04 -11.01 15.93
C THR A 612 1.14 -10.19 15.00
N ASN A 613 -0.16 -10.49 14.96
CA ASN A 613 -1.13 -9.72 14.18
C ASN A 613 -1.32 -8.32 14.76
N GLN A 614 -1.33 -8.19 16.09
CA GLN A 614 -1.35 -6.91 16.78
C GLN A 614 -0.17 -6.01 16.39
N THR A 615 1.07 -6.52 16.41
CA THR A 615 2.24 -5.74 15.98
C THR A 615 2.14 -5.32 14.51
N THR A 616 1.65 -6.22 13.65
CA THR A 616 1.46 -5.90 12.22
C THR A 616 0.46 -4.76 12.03
N LEU A 617 -0.67 -4.78 12.75
CA LEU A 617 -1.69 -3.74 12.64
C LEU A 617 -1.23 -2.44 13.33
N TYR A 618 -0.48 -2.52 14.43
CA TYR A 618 0.13 -1.35 15.07
C TYR A 618 1.02 -0.58 14.08
N ASP A 619 1.89 -1.28 13.35
CA ASP A 619 2.79 -0.65 12.39
C ASP A 619 2.04 -0.01 11.20
N LEU A 620 0.99 -0.66 10.70
CA LEU A 620 0.27 -0.20 9.49
C LEU A 620 -0.87 0.80 9.76
N TYR A 621 -1.49 0.74 10.94
CA TYR A 621 -2.70 1.50 11.27
C TYR A 621 -2.45 2.56 12.34
N PHE A 622 -1.74 2.21 13.42
CA PHE A 622 -1.60 3.10 14.57
C PHE A 622 -0.42 4.08 14.42
N ASN A 623 0.74 3.61 13.94
CA ASN A 623 1.94 4.45 13.82
C ASN A 623 1.82 5.55 12.75
N ASP A 624 1.17 5.23 11.63
CA ASP A 624 1.11 6.13 10.47
C ASP A 624 -0.10 7.09 10.52
N TYR A 625 -1.08 6.87 11.41
CA TYR A 625 -2.37 7.59 11.40
C TYR A 625 -2.81 8.11 12.78
N PRO A 626 -2.46 9.37 13.15
CA PRO A 626 -2.89 9.97 14.42
C PRO A 626 -4.28 10.64 14.36
N GLN A 627 -5.14 10.35 13.36
CA GLN A 627 -6.47 10.98 13.22
C GLN A 627 -7.63 10.13 13.78
N ILE A 628 -7.37 9.30 14.79
CA ILE A 628 -8.42 8.56 15.49
C ILE A 628 -9.41 9.58 16.07
N SER A 629 -10.65 9.51 15.62
CA SER A 629 -11.74 10.41 16.03
C SER A 629 -13.04 9.65 16.30
N GLU A 630 -13.20 8.46 15.72
CA GLU A 630 -14.43 7.68 15.82
C GLU A 630 -14.37 6.58 16.86
N GLU A 631 -15.53 6.24 17.44
CA GLU A 631 -15.65 5.20 18.47
C GLU A 631 -15.12 3.82 18.02
N GLN A 632 -15.33 3.49 16.73
CA GLN A 632 -14.93 2.19 16.17
C GLN A 632 -13.42 2.06 15.98
N GLU A 633 -12.76 3.19 15.68
CA GLU A 633 -11.31 3.28 15.57
C GLU A 633 -10.68 3.06 16.94
N VAL A 634 -11.25 3.67 17.99
CA VAL A 634 -10.80 3.47 19.39
C VAL A 634 -10.98 2.02 19.82
N GLU A 635 -12.12 1.40 19.51
CA GLU A 635 -12.33 -0.02 19.80
C GLU A 635 -11.32 -0.91 19.08
N THR A 636 -11.01 -0.61 17.81
CA THR A 636 -9.94 -1.30 17.06
C THR A 636 -8.59 -1.14 17.76
N CYS A 637 -8.26 0.05 18.26
CA CYS A 637 -7.05 0.28 19.05
C CYS A 637 -7.02 -0.54 20.34
N CYS A 638 -8.15 -0.70 21.06
CA CYS A 638 -8.20 -1.58 22.22
C CYS A 638 -7.73 -3.00 21.85
N TYR A 639 -8.22 -3.57 20.76
CA TYR A 639 -7.83 -4.92 20.32
C TYR A 639 -6.36 -5.03 19.86
N ILE A 640 -5.76 -3.94 19.36
CA ILE A 640 -4.33 -3.89 19.00
C ILE A 640 -3.46 -4.03 20.26
N PHE A 641 -3.79 -3.33 21.34
CA PHE A 641 -2.99 -3.34 22.56
C PHE A 641 -3.38 -4.43 23.57
N LEU A 642 -4.55 -5.05 23.39
CA LEU A 642 -5.11 -6.03 24.32
C LEU A 642 -4.11 -7.16 24.63
N ASN A 643 -3.70 -7.24 25.91
CA ASN A 643 -2.75 -8.24 26.41
C ASN A 643 -1.39 -8.27 25.67
N ASN A 644 -0.94 -7.15 25.10
CA ASN A 644 0.36 -7.07 24.45
C ASN A 644 1.31 -6.12 25.20
N ILE A 645 2.12 -6.69 26.10
CA ILE A 645 3.06 -5.90 26.93
C ILE A 645 4.07 -5.13 26.07
N GLN A 646 4.54 -5.71 24.96
CA GLN A 646 5.56 -5.09 24.13
C GLN A 646 5.04 -3.80 23.49
N LEU A 647 3.83 -3.85 22.93
CA LEU A 647 3.18 -2.68 22.32
C LEU A 647 2.78 -1.64 23.36
N CYS A 648 2.25 -2.06 24.51
CA CYS A 648 1.87 -1.12 25.56
C CYS A 648 3.07 -0.36 26.13
N LYS A 649 4.27 -0.96 26.12
CA LYS A 649 5.52 -0.26 26.51
C LYS A 649 6.02 0.75 25.47
N THR A 650 5.67 0.58 24.19
CA THR A 650 6.11 1.46 23.11
C THR A 650 5.23 2.69 22.91
N ILE A 651 4.09 2.79 23.62
CA ILE A 651 3.18 3.92 23.47
C ILE A 651 3.85 5.24 23.89
N SER A 652 3.64 6.28 23.10
CA SER A 652 4.19 7.62 23.35
C SER A 652 3.21 8.48 24.17
N GLU A 653 3.75 9.42 24.95
CA GLU A 653 3.00 10.41 25.71
C GLU A 653 2.00 11.20 24.84
N LYS A 654 2.40 11.56 23.61
CA LYS A 654 1.54 12.27 22.65
C LYS A 654 0.27 11.50 22.28
N HIS A 655 0.36 10.16 22.22
CA HIS A 655 -0.82 9.34 21.93
C HIS A 655 -1.79 9.39 23.10
N ILE A 656 -1.29 9.28 24.33
CA ILE A 656 -2.12 9.36 25.54
C ILE A 656 -2.80 10.74 25.63
N GLN A 657 -2.06 11.82 25.41
CA GLN A 657 -2.59 13.19 25.33
C GLN A 657 -3.72 13.31 24.29
N HIS A 658 -3.53 12.74 23.11
CA HIS A 658 -4.56 12.74 22.06
C HIS A 658 -5.84 12.04 22.51
N PHE A 659 -5.75 10.84 23.11
CA PHE A 659 -6.94 10.12 23.59
C PHE A 659 -7.65 10.84 24.74
N VAL A 660 -6.91 11.53 25.62
CA VAL A 660 -7.49 12.38 26.67
C VAL A 660 -8.22 13.58 26.05
N HIS A 661 -7.61 14.25 25.06
CA HIS A 661 -8.25 15.35 24.33
C HIS A 661 -9.50 14.91 23.54
N LEU A 662 -9.55 13.67 23.04
CA LEU A 662 -10.75 13.14 22.39
C LEU A 662 -11.94 13.05 23.36
N ILE A 663 -11.69 12.80 24.66
CA ILE A 663 -12.74 12.80 25.68
C ILE A 663 -13.31 14.21 25.87
N GLU A 664 -12.46 15.23 25.84
CA GLU A 664 -12.86 16.65 25.91
C GLU A 664 -13.71 17.04 24.70
N LEU A 665 -13.27 16.69 23.49
CA LEU A 665 -13.94 17.08 22.25
C LEU A 665 -15.23 16.31 21.93
N HIS A 666 -15.23 14.98 22.12
CA HIS A 666 -16.32 14.10 21.69
C HIS A 666 -17.24 13.67 22.85
N GLY A 667 -16.93 14.09 24.07
CA GLY A 667 -17.67 13.81 25.28
C GLY A 667 -17.27 12.52 26.00
N ARG A 668 -17.77 12.39 27.23
CA ARG A 668 -17.45 11.34 28.20
C ARG A 668 -18.04 9.98 27.80
N LYS A 669 -17.33 9.25 26.94
CA LYS A 669 -17.71 7.90 26.49
C LYS A 669 -16.83 6.82 27.11
N VAL A 670 -17.45 5.70 27.47
CA VAL A 670 -16.79 4.56 28.14
C VAL A 670 -15.66 3.96 27.29
N ILE A 671 -15.78 4.00 25.97
CA ILE A 671 -14.81 3.37 25.05
C ILE A 671 -13.40 3.98 25.16
N TYR A 672 -13.29 5.30 25.39
CA TYR A 672 -12.00 5.97 25.57
C TYR A 672 -11.34 5.53 26.88
N ILE A 673 -12.11 5.34 27.95
CA ILE A 673 -11.61 4.82 29.23
C ILE A 673 -11.16 3.36 29.10
N LYS A 674 -11.92 2.54 28.37
CA LYS A 674 -11.53 1.14 28.08
C LYS A 674 -10.18 1.05 27.36
N PHE A 675 -9.90 1.96 26.44
CA PHE A 675 -8.59 2.04 25.80
C PHE A 675 -7.48 2.33 26.83
N LEU A 676 -7.67 3.34 27.68
CA LEU A 676 -6.72 3.68 28.75
C LEU A 676 -6.51 2.51 29.73
N GLN A 677 -7.56 1.79 30.11
CA GLN A 677 -7.46 0.59 30.95
C GLN A 677 -6.62 -0.51 30.27
N THR A 678 -6.82 -0.70 28.96
CA THR A 678 -6.12 -1.73 28.17
C THR A 678 -4.61 -1.51 28.11
N ILE A 679 -4.16 -0.25 28.03
CA ILE A 679 -2.73 0.06 27.96
C ILE A 679 -2.03 0.06 29.34
N VAL A 680 -2.80 0.18 30.44
CA VAL A 680 -2.27 0.16 31.81
C VAL A 680 -1.91 -1.26 32.25
N LYS A 681 -2.73 -2.25 31.87
CA LYS A 681 -2.61 -3.65 32.31
C LYS A 681 -2.61 -4.59 31.11
N ALA A 682 -1.52 -5.33 30.92
CA ALA A 682 -1.39 -6.33 29.87
C ALA A 682 -0.82 -7.64 30.45
N GLU A 683 -1.42 -8.79 30.12
CA GLU A 683 -1.05 -10.12 30.65
C GLU A 683 -0.94 -10.17 32.19
N ASN A 684 -1.84 -9.47 32.89
CA ASN A 684 -1.80 -9.29 34.36
C ASN A 684 -0.53 -8.60 34.89
N GLN A 685 0.23 -7.92 34.03
CA GLN A 685 1.35 -7.06 34.42
C GLN A 685 0.98 -5.59 34.25
N TYR A 686 1.38 -4.78 35.22
CA TYR A 686 1.16 -3.33 35.21
C TYR A 686 2.35 -2.60 34.59
N ILE A 687 2.05 -1.58 33.79
CA ILE A 687 3.07 -0.79 33.11
C ILE A 687 3.17 0.57 33.81
N LYS A 688 4.08 0.66 34.80
CA LYS A 688 4.26 1.86 35.64
C LYS A 688 4.36 3.18 34.85
N ASN A 689 5.11 3.16 33.74
CA ASN A 689 5.22 4.33 32.87
C ASN A 689 3.88 4.78 32.28
N CYS A 690 3.02 3.85 31.86
CA CYS A 690 1.68 4.19 31.37
C CYS A 690 0.78 4.66 32.51
N GLN A 691 0.86 4.04 33.69
CA GLN A 691 0.13 4.48 34.88
C GLN A 691 0.46 5.94 35.22
N ASP A 692 1.75 6.30 35.26
CA ASP A 692 2.21 7.66 35.59
C ASP A 692 1.75 8.69 34.57
N LEU A 693 1.90 8.39 33.27
CA LEU A 693 1.55 9.30 32.16
C LEU A 693 0.03 9.53 32.08
N ILE A 694 -0.77 8.47 32.18
CA ILE A 694 -2.23 8.60 32.18
C ILE A 694 -2.68 9.40 33.40
N MET A 695 -2.13 9.13 34.58
CA MET A 695 -2.48 9.88 35.79
C MET A 695 -2.06 11.35 35.73
N SER A 696 -0.95 11.73 35.09
CA SER A 696 -0.62 13.15 34.89
C SER A 696 -1.61 13.85 33.96
N GLU A 697 -2.01 13.21 32.86
CA GLU A 697 -2.91 13.83 31.87
C GLU A 697 -4.35 13.92 32.39
N LEU A 698 -4.84 12.90 33.10
CA LEU A 698 -6.16 12.91 33.72
C LEU A 698 -6.31 13.99 34.79
N VAL A 699 -5.28 14.20 35.62
CA VAL A 699 -5.29 15.25 36.67
C VAL A 699 -5.17 16.65 36.07
N THR A 700 -4.59 16.79 34.88
CA THR A 700 -4.45 18.08 34.20
C THR A 700 -5.76 18.53 33.52
N SER A 701 -6.68 17.60 33.26
CA SER A 701 -7.88 17.81 32.45
C SER A 701 -9.15 17.68 33.28
N ASP A 702 -9.64 18.82 33.81
CA ASP A 702 -10.86 18.86 34.65
C ASP A 702 -12.12 18.34 33.93
N GLU A 703 -12.16 18.42 32.59
CA GLU A 703 -13.32 17.96 31.80
C GLU A 703 -13.48 16.42 31.79
N VAL A 704 -12.40 15.68 32.05
CA VAL A 704 -12.41 14.20 32.07
C VAL A 704 -12.88 13.68 33.44
N LEU A 705 -12.54 14.39 34.50
CA LEU A 705 -12.92 14.05 35.88
C LEU A 705 -14.38 14.45 36.13
N MET A 706 -15.25 13.46 36.36
CA MET A 706 -16.66 13.70 36.67
C MET A 706 -16.93 13.29 38.13
N PHE A 707 -17.62 14.15 38.88
CA PHE A 707 -17.95 13.95 40.30
C PHE A 707 -16.78 14.00 41.30
N TYR A 708 -15.75 14.82 41.02
CA TYR A 708 -14.62 15.07 41.93
C TYR A 708 -14.62 16.48 42.55
N GLU A 709 -15.60 17.32 42.20
CA GLU A 709 -15.78 18.66 42.77
C GLU A 709 -16.67 18.65 44.03
N LYS A 710 -16.45 19.62 44.93
CA LYS A 710 -17.23 19.77 46.18
C LYS A 710 -18.70 20.03 45.88
N GLY A 711 -19.56 19.05 46.22
CA GLY A 711 -21.02 19.09 46.00
C GLY A 711 -21.54 18.05 45.00
N SER A 712 -20.65 17.36 44.28
CA SER A 712 -21.02 16.42 43.21
C SER A 712 -21.48 15.03 43.69
N LEU A 713 -21.32 14.74 44.98
CA LEU A 713 -21.70 13.46 45.60
C LEU A 713 -23.22 13.28 45.69
N THR A 714 -23.98 14.38 45.84
CA THR A 714 -25.46 14.35 45.78
C THR A 714 -25.95 14.06 44.37
N ASP A 715 -25.29 14.64 43.36
CA ASP A 715 -25.63 14.42 41.94
C ASP A 715 -25.34 12.98 41.52
N LEU A 716 -24.27 12.38 42.03
CA LEU A 716 -23.96 10.96 41.83
C LEU A 716 -25.08 10.07 42.42
N ILE A 717 -25.55 10.36 43.63
CA ILE A 717 -26.62 9.61 44.30
C ILE A 717 -27.96 9.74 43.53
N GLU A 718 -28.29 10.94 43.03
CA GLU A 718 -29.50 11.17 42.23
C GLU A 718 -29.45 10.39 40.90
N ARG A 719 -28.29 10.36 40.24
CA ARG A 719 -28.07 9.58 39.01
C ARG A 719 -28.11 8.08 39.25
N MET A 720 -27.62 7.62 40.39
CA MET A 720 -27.75 6.21 40.80
C MET A 720 -29.21 5.81 41.02
N GLN A 721 -30.12 6.73 41.30
CA GLN A 721 -31.57 6.47 41.44
C GLN A 721 -32.34 6.53 40.11
N SER A 722 -31.73 7.03 39.03
CA SER A 722 -32.35 7.15 37.69
C SER A 722 -32.32 5.82 36.92
N GLU A 723 -33.50 5.28 36.58
CA GLU A 723 -33.62 4.06 35.77
C GLU A 723 -33.06 4.21 34.35
N SER A 724 -33.14 5.41 33.75
CA SER A 724 -32.60 5.65 32.41
C SER A 724 -31.07 5.66 32.36
N GLU A 725 -30.38 5.97 33.47
CA GLU A 725 -28.92 5.89 33.54
C GLU A 725 -28.42 4.48 33.86
N ARG A 726 -29.22 3.66 34.54
CA ARG A 726 -28.92 2.26 34.86
C ARG A 726 -28.96 1.34 33.63
N SER A 727 -29.89 1.57 32.70
CA SER A 727 -30.04 0.71 31.52
C SER A 727 -29.13 1.10 30.33
N ASN A 728 -28.57 2.30 30.32
CA ASN A 728 -27.77 2.79 29.20
C ASN A 728 -26.27 2.47 29.38
N PRO A 729 -25.64 1.68 28.49
CA PRO A 729 -24.23 1.32 28.60
C PRO A 729 -23.26 2.50 28.38
N ASN A 730 -23.72 3.59 27.78
CA ASN A 730 -22.97 4.85 27.60
C ASN A 730 -23.41 5.95 28.58
N SER A 731 -24.02 5.60 29.72
CA SER A 731 -24.43 6.59 30.71
C SER A 731 -23.23 7.27 31.38
N SER A 732 -23.44 8.50 31.85
CA SER A 732 -22.45 9.24 32.66
C SER A 732 -22.06 8.47 33.92
N LEU A 733 -22.99 7.70 34.50
CA LEU A 733 -22.73 6.81 35.63
C LEU A 733 -21.77 5.67 35.25
N ASN A 734 -22.00 4.97 34.13
CA ASN A 734 -21.09 3.90 33.71
C ASN A 734 -19.70 4.42 33.34
N TYR A 735 -19.64 5.61 32.73
CA TYR A 735 -18.37 6.30 32.50
C TYR A 735 -17.60 6.53 33.80
N HIS A 736 -18.29 7.02 34.85
CA HIS A 736 -17.69 7.24 36.16
C HIS A 736 -17.21 5.93 36.81
N ILE A 737 -18.02 4.86 36.77
CA ILE A 737 -17.62 3.54 37.27
C ILE A 737 -16.32 3.07 36.59
N GLN A 738 -16.25 3.16 35.27
CA GLN A 738 -15.06 2.75 34.52
C GLN A 738 -13.85 3.66 34.79
N LEU A 739 -14.07 4.95 35.03
CA LEU A 739 -13.02 5.87 35.44
C LEU A 739 -12.46 5.49 36.82
N VAL A 740 -13.30 5.15 37.79
CA VAL A 740 -12.86 4.69 39.12
C VAL A 740 -12.05 3.39 39.01
N TYR A 741 -12.46 2.44 38.16
CA TYR A 741 -11.63 1.26 37.88
C TYR A 741 -10.29 1.62 37.23
N LEU A 742 -10.26 2.57 36.29
CA LEU A 742 -9.00 3.04 35.70
C LEU A 742 -8.07 3.63 36.76
N LEU A 743 -8.59 4.48 37.65
CA LEU A 743 -7.81 5.05 38.76
C LEU A 743 -7.27 3.95 39.69
N ALA A 744 -8.08 2.94 40.01
CA ALA A 744 -7.65 1.79 40.79
C ALA A 744 -6.52 1.02 40.09
N MET A 745 -6.66 0.75 38.78
CA MET A 745 -5.64 0.10 37.95
C MET A 745 -4.35 0.91 37.84
N CYS A 746 -4.43 2.25 37.91
CA CYS A 746 -3.25 3.12 37.94
C CYS A 746 -2.45 2.98 39.25
N THR A 747 -3.12 2.68 40.37
CA THR A 747 -2.49 2.46 41.69
C THR A 747 -2.11 1.00 41.96
N GLU A 748 -2.73 0.06 41.24
CA GLU A 748 -2.48 -1.38 41.33
C GLU A 748 -1.00 -1.70 41.03
N GLY A 749 -0.35 -2.49 41.88
CA GLY A 749 1.08 -2.82 41.75
C GLY A 749 2.05 -1.90 42.50
N LYS A 750 1.56 -1.14 43.48
CA LYS A 750 2.33 -0.29 44.40
C LYS A 750 3.11 0.78 43.65
N ASN A 751 2.39 1.83 43.26
CA ASN A 751 2.94 2.95 42.52
C ASN A 751 2.70 4.27 43.28
N ALA A 752 3.62 4.58 44.20
CA ALA A 752 3.49 5.71 45.12
C ALA A 752 3.19 7.07 44.45
N SER A 753 3.74 7.34 43.25
CA SER A 753 3.47 8.59 42.51
C SER A 753 2.00 8.75 42.14
N THR A 754 1.37 7.65 41.70
CA THR A 754 -0.05 7.62 41.33
C THR A 754 -0.96 7.55 42.55
N GLU A 755 -0.56 6.82 43.61
CA GLU A 755 -1.29 6.75 44.89
C GLU A 755 -1.49 8.15 45.49
N ILE A 756 -0.42 8.97 45.56
CA ILE A 756 -0.48 10.34 46.09
C ILE A 756 -1.45 11.22 45.28
N LYS A 757 -1.42 11.09 43.95
CA LYS A 757 -2.34 11.84 43.07
C LYS A 757 -3.78 11.39 43.28
N CYS A 758 -4.03 10.08 43.38
CA CYS A 758 -5.34 9.51 43.64
C CYS A 758 -5.90 9.92 45.03
N HIS A 759 -5.06 10.01 46.06
CA HIS A 759 -5.47 10.51 47.40
C HIS A 759 -5.97 11.96 47.35
N SER A 760 -5.41 12.77 46.45
CA SER A 760 -5.87 14.15 46.25
C SER A 760 -7.21 14.25 45.52
N LEU A 761 -7.58 13.22 44.75
CA LEU A 761 -8.82 13.17 43.98
C LEU A 761 -9.99 12.60 44.80
N ILE A 762 -9.80 11.48 45.49
CA ILE A 762 -10.82 10.84 46.32
C ILE A 762 -10.29 10.69 47.74
N GLY A 763 -10.81 11.51 48.66
CA GLY A 763 -10.54 11.37 50.09
C GLY A 763 -11.20 10.12 50.69
N LEU A 764 -10.59 9.59 51.76
CA LEU A 764 -11.09 8.41 52.47
C LEU A 764 -12.51 8.61 53.04
N ASP A 765 -12.81 9.82 53.54
CA ASP A 765 -14.13 10.19 54.06
C ASP A 765 -15.23 10.11 52.99
N ASP A 766 -14.95 10.65 51.79
CA ASP A 766 -15.88 10.65 50.67
C ASP A 766 -16.14 9.21 50.19
N LEU A 767 -15.08 8.39 50.09
CA LEU A 767 -15.19 6.98 49.72
C LEU A 767 -16.10 6.21 50.67
N VAL A 768 -15.87 6.32 51.98
CA VAL A 768 -16.69 5.64 53.00
C VAL A 768 -18.13 6.11 52.94
N SER A 769 -18.37 7.40 52.69
CA SER A 769 -19.72 7.95 52.56
C SER A 769 -20.51 7.38 51.37
N ILE A 770 -19.85 7.11 50.24
CA ILE A 770 -20.46 6.52 49.04
C ILE A 770 -20.75 5.04 49.25
N VAL A 771 -19.77 4.29 49.75
CA VAL A 771 -19.88 2.82 49.94
C VAL A 771 -20.91 2.45 51.02
N THR A 772 -21.08 3.31 52.04
CA THR A 772 -22.08 3.11 53.11
C THR A 772 -23.47 3.65 52.79
N ASN A 773 -23.67 4.26 51.62
CA ASN A 773 -24.96 4.79 51.21
C ASN A 773 -25.97 3.64 50.91
N PRO A 774 -27.19 3.67 51.47
CA PRO A 774 -28.21 2.63 51.24
C PRO A 774 -28.66 2.48 49.79
N PHE A 775 -28.51 3.52 48.97
CA PHE A 775 -28.90 3.53 47.55
C PHE A 775 -27.72 3.23 46.61
N CYS A 776 -26.58 2.79 47.15
CA CYS A 776 -25.41 2.45 46.36
C CYS A 776 -25.66 1.19 45.50
N LEU A 777 -25.41 1.28 44.20
CA LEU A 777 -25.50 0.15 43.27
C LEU A 777 -24.32 -0.80 43.48
N PRO A 778 -24.50 -2.13 43.36
CA PRO A 778 -23.42 -3.10 43.51
C PRO A 778 -22.20 -2.81 42.63
N GLU A 779 -22.41 -2.35 41.39
CA GLU A 779 -21.34 -2.06 40.43
C GLU A 779 -20.50 -0.84 40.83
N VAL A 780 -21.14 0.19 41.41
CA VAL A 780 -20.42 1.36 41.96
C VAL A 780 -19.68 0.95 43.22
N LYS A 781 -20.33 0.15 44.08
CA LYS A 781 -19.74 -0.34 45.32
C LYS A 781 -18.49 -1.16 45.06
N ASP A 782 -18.52 -2.06 44.07
CA ASP A 782 -17.37 -2.88 43.66
C ASP A 782 -16.21 -2.04 43.13
N ALA A 783 -16.48 -1.05 42.28
CA ALA A 783 -15.44 -0.15 41.75
C ALA A 783 -14.74 0.66 42.86
N TYR A 784 -15.52 1.24 43.78
CA TYR A 784 -14.97 2.03 44.88
C TYR A 784 -14.27 1.16 45.94
N ILE A 785 -14.72 -0.07 46.17
CA ILE A 785 -14.00 -1.03 47.03
C ILE A 785 -12.69 -1.45 46.36
N THR A 786 -12.70 -1.73 45.06
CA THR A 786 -11.48 -2.04 44.30
C THR A 786 -10.48 -0.88 44.36
N PHE A 787 -10.96 0.36 44.28
CA PHE A 787 -10.13 1.54 44.48
C PHE A 787 -9.60 1.66 45.91
N LEU A 788 -10.43 1.43 46.93
CA LEU A 788 -10.00 1.40 48.34
C LEU A 788 -8.90 0.35 48.57
N ASP A 789 -9.07 -0.83 47.99
CA ASP A 789 -8.12 -1.92 48.15
C ASP A 789 -6.74 -1.53 47.61
N HIS A 790 -6.67 -1.10 46.35
CA HIS A 790 -5.38 -0.82 45.69
C HIS A 790 -4.76 0.53 46.06
N CYS A 791 -5.57 1.57 46.34
CA CYS A 791 -5.07 2.91 46.60
C CYS A 791 -4.84 3.22 48.08
N TYR A 792 -5.43 2.45 49.00
CA TYR A 792 -5.39 2.73 50.43
C TYR A 792 -4.94 1.52 51.27
N ILE A 793 -5.35 0.29 50.92
CA ILE A 793 -5.02 -0.92 51.71
C ILE A 793 -3.71 -1.58 51.25
N ASP A 794 -3.57 -1.89 49.96
CA ASP A 794 -2.39 -2.53 49.36
C ASP A 794 -1.42 -1.49 48.74
N THR A 795 -1.05 -0.49 49.53
CA THR A 795 -0.18 0.61 49.10
C THR A 795 1.31 0.30 49.30
N GLU A 796 2.18 1.08 48.63
CA GLU A 796 3.63 1.03 48.86
C GLU A 796 4.01 1.58 50.25
N VAL A 797 3.28 2.61 50.71
CA VAL A 797 3.48 3.26 52.01
C VAL A 797 2.27 2.97 52.91
N GLU A 798 2.52 2.39 54.09
CA GLU A 798 1.46 2.08 55.06
C GLU A 798 0.72 3.35 55.53
N MET A 799 -0.57 3.41 55.23
CA MET A 799 -1.43 4.54 55.59
C MET A 799 -1.98 4.39 57.01
N LYS A 800 -1.37 5.08 57.97
CA LYS A 800 -1.77 5.05 59.39
C LYS A 800 -3.19 5.53 59.65
N GLU A 801 -3.75 6.35 58.77
CA GLU A 801 -5.11 6.90 58.88
C GLU A 801 -6.18 5.79 58.78
N ILE A 802 -5.93 4.74 58.01
CA ILE A 802 -6.87 3.61 57.85
C ILE A 802 -6.95 2.76 59.12
N TYR A 803 -5.79 2.51 59.75
CA TYR A 803 -5.68 1.66 60.93
C TYR A 803 -6.02 2.37 62.24
N ASN A 804 -5.91 3.71 62.28
CA ASN A 804 -6.20 4.51 63.46
C ASN A 804 -7.61 5.15 63.45
N SER A 805 -8.30 5.16 62.31
CA SER A 805 -9.64 5.75 62.18
C SER A 805 -10.76 4.73 62.37
N GLN A 806 -11.98 5.22 62.64
CA GLN A 806 -13.20 4.38 62.72
C GLN A 806 -13.74 3.98 61.33
N HIS A 807 -13.04 4.29 60.23
CA HIS A 807 -13.54 4.09 58.86
C HIS A 807 -13.71 2.62 58.48
N ILE A 808 -12.73 1.75 58.79
CA ILE A 808 -12.85 0.29 58.56
C ILE A 808 -14.05 -0.29 59.32
N TYR A 809 -14.19 0.06 60.60
CA TYR A 809 -15.31 -0.41 61.42
C TYR A 809 -16.66 0.06 60.86
N THR A 810 -16.73 1.31 60.39
CA THR A 810 -17.94 1.87 59.77
C THR A 810 -18.30 1.15 58.46
N LEU A 811 -17.31 0.78 57.63
CA LEU A 811 -17.54 -0.04 56.43
C LEU A 811 -18.03 -1.44 56.81
N ILE A 812 -17.39 -2.09 57.79
CA ILE A 812 -17.80 -3.43 58.22
C ILE A 812 -19.24 -3.42 58.76
N GLU A 813 -19.59 -2.49 59.64
CA GLU A 813 -20.92 -2.44 60.25
C GLU A 813 -22.02 -1.96 59.29
N LYS A 814 -21.76 -0.92 58.48
CA LYS A 814 -22.79 -0.26 57.68
C LYS A 814 -22.87 -0.74 56.23
N SER A 815 -21.84 -1.39 55.69
CA SER A 815 -21.85 -1.88 54.31
C SER A 815 -21.67 -3.40 54.22
N PHE A 816 -20.61 -3.98 54.80
CA PHE A 816 -20.33 -5.41 54.61
C PHE A 816 -21.29 -6.34 55.39
N SER A 817 -21.62 -6.02 56.65
CA SER A 817 -22.57 -6.80 57.44
C SER A 817 -23.96 -6.92 56.79
N PRO A 818 -24.62 -5.82 56.35
CA PRO A 818 -25.93 -5.92 55.69
C PRO A 818 -25.88 -6.62 54.33
N ASP A 819 -24.81 -6.47 53.54
CA ASP A 819 -24.65 -7.19 52.27
C ASP A 819 -24.51 -8.70 52.49
N ILE A 820 -23.72 -9.12 53.48
CA ILE A 820 -23.55 -10.54 53.85
C ILE A 820 -24.87 -11.13 54.33
N GLU A 821 -25.66 -10.37 55.10
CA GLU A 821 -27.01 -10.79 55.51
C GLU A 821 -27.98 -10.89 54.32
N GLN A 822 -27.93 -9.99 53.34
CA GLN A 822 -28.74 -10.06 52.12
C GLN A 822 -28.37 -11.27 51.25
N VAL A 823 -27.08 -11.55 51.06
CA VAL A 823 -26.62 -12.74 50.31
C VAL A 823 -27.10 -14.01 51.01
N ARG A 824 -27.06 -14.04 52.34
CA ARG A 824 -27.53 -15.18 53.15
C ARG A 824 -29.05 -15.35 53.15
N MET A 825 -29.82 -14.30 52.93
CA MET A 825 -31.28 -14.33 52.80
C MET A 825 -31.76 -14.69 51.37
N ASN A 826 -30.91 -14.49 50.36
CA ASN A 826 -31.19 -14.77 48.94
C ASN A 826 -30.67 -16.14 48.46
N GLN A 827 -29.95 -16.89 49.31
CA GLN A 827 -29.67 -18.32 49.17
C GLN A 827 -30.73 -19.14 49.89
#